data_AF-A0A6A5DY70-F1
#
_entry.id   AF-A0A6A5DY70-F1
#
_cell.length_a   1.000
_cell.length_b   1.000
_cell.length_c   1.000
_cell.angle_alpha   90.00
_cell.angle_beta   90.00
_cell.angle_gamma   90.00
#
_symmetry.space_group_name_H-M   'P 1'
#
loop_
_entity.id
_entity.type
_entity.pdbx_description
1 polymer ?
#
loop_
_entity_poly.entity_id
_entity_poly.type
_entity_poly.pdbx_seq_one_letter_code
_entity_poly.pdbx_strand_id
1 'polypeptide(L)'
;MQFSSVVTSPMLLLQLCISTLHYILARVFSTVCYWSTTSPVSPVDRKVDQRKVRNATTPTSVNYHFTRKCNYKCGFCFHTAKTSFVLPLEEAKRGLKLLKESGMEKINFSGGEPFLHDKGEFLGKLVQYCKQDLQLPSVSIVSNGSMIKETWFQKYGDDLDILAVSCDSFDEETNQLIGRAQGKKSHVDNLHKIRNWCQQYKVAFKINSVINTFNIDEDMTENILQLNPVRWKVFQCLLIDGENAGESALREAERFVISEQQFQEFLDRHSSVSCLVPESNEKMRNSYLILDEYMRFLDCREGRKDPSKSILDVGVKEAICFSGFDEKMFLKRGGKYVWSKADMKLECGSSQQQTGKPLTNKWRPSSAEQLISYQARQHERWRGPDLRRCYTIKTALSQKASSVAVKMTTARYRPTWELAVDPLVSCKLCLGEFPLEQMTTITQCQCVFCTLCLKQYVELLIKEGLETAISCPDSACPKRGHLLENEIECMVATEMMQKYKKLQFEREVLLDPCRTWCPSSTCQAVCQLKEADSPALPQLVQCAVCALEFCSTCKANWHPGQACQENNVPITSFLPGENSSFYKNEEDDAPIKRCPKCKVYIERDEGCAQMMCKNCKHAFCWYCLESLDDDFLLIHYDKGPCRNKLGHSRASVIWHRTQVVGIFAGFGLLLLVASPFLLLATPIVLCCKCKCSKGDDDPLPT
;
A
#
# COMPACT_ATOMS: atom_id res chain seq x y z
N MET A 1 75.93 2.09 -15.30
CA MET A 1 74.59 2.68 -15.50
C MET A 1 73.91 2.77 -14.14
N GLN A 2 73.35 3.92 -13.78
CA GLN A 2 72.67 4.09 -12.48
C GLN A 2 71.28 3.42 -12.54
N PHE A 3 71.01 2.51 -11.62
CA PHE A 3 69.63 2.18 -11.21
C PHE A 3 69.43 2.73 -9.81
N SER A 4 68.81 3.90 -9.73
CA SER A 4 68.49 4.54 -8.46
C SER A 4 67.28 3.87 -7.81
N SER A 5 67.42 3.60 -6.52
CA SER A 5 66.41 3.17 -5.57
C SER A 5 65.00 3.74 -5.77
N VAL A 6 63.99 2.87 -5.68
CA VAL A 6 62.71 3.21 -5.04
C VAL A 6 62.48 2.21 -3.91
N VAL A 7 62.93 2.57 -2.70
CA VAL A 7 62.54 1.86 -1.48
C VAL A 7 61.14 2.34 -1.11
N THR A 8 60.11 1.58 -1.44
CA THR A 8 58.77 1.79 -0.90
C THR A 8 58.78 1.39 0.57
N SER A 9 58.77 2.40 1.46
CA SER A 9 58.68 2.20 2.90
C SER A 9 57.52 1.27 3.27
N PRO A 10 57.67 0.35 4.24
CA PRO A 10 56.57 -0.51 4.70
C PRO A 10 55.38 0.30 5.25
N MET A 11 55.61 1.53 5.73
CA MET A 11 54.52 2.47 6.06
C MET A 11 53.71 2.92 4.83
N LEU A 12 54.36 3.07 3.67
CA LEU A 12 53.69 3.46 2.42
C LEU A 12 52.85 2.31 1.85
N LEU A 13 53.36 1.08 1.95
CA LEU A 13 52.63 -0.15 1.63
C LEU A 13 51.44 -0.34 2.58
N LEU A 14 51.62 -0.10 3.89
CA LEU A 14 50.55 -0.13 4.86
C LEU A 14 49.50 0.96 4.60
N GLN A 15 49.90 2.19 4.25
CA GLN A 15 48.97 3.26 3.85
C GLN A 15 48.24 2.94 2.55
N LEU A 16 48.90 2.35 1.55
CA LEU A 16 48.26 1.88 0.32
C LEU A 16 47.25 0.77 0.63
N CYS A 17 47.60 -0.21 1.46
CA CYS A 17 46.66 -1.23 1.92
C CYS A 17 45.48 -0.63 2.69
N ILE A 18 45.70 0.28 3.65
CA ILE A 18 44.64 0.96 4.42
C ILE A 18 43.75 1.82 3.52
N SER A 19 44.33 2.51 2.53
CA SER A 19 43.58 3.35 1.57
C SER A 19 42.79 2.49 0.57
N THR A 20 43.34 1.35 0.16
CA THR A 20 42.62 0.39 -0.70
C THR A 20 41.52 -0.32 0.08
N LEU A 21 41.75 -0.65 1.36
CA LEU A 21 40.73 -1.17 2.26
C LEU A 21 39.64 -0.11 2.51
N HIS A 22 40.00 1.16 2.72
CA HIS A 22 39.04 2.26 2.81
C HIS A 22 38.29 2.49 1.51
N TYR A 23 38.91 2.35 0.33
CA TYR A 23 38.22 2.50 -0.95
C TYR A 23 37.27 1.34 -1.22
N ILE A 24 37.65 0.11 -0.88
CA ILE A 24 36.79 -1.09 -0.99
C ILE A 24 35.67 -1.01 0.05
N LEU A 25 35.96 -0.65 1.31
CA LEU A 25 34.95 -0.42 2.33
C LEU A 25 34.04 0.74 1.94
N ALA A 26 34.54 1.86 1.41
CA ALA A 26 33.71 2.97 0.95
C ALA A 26 32.87 2.60 -0.30
N ARG A 27 33.34 1.69 -1.17
CA ARG A 27 32.52 1.12 -2.26
C ARG A 27 31.44 0.17 -1.72
N VAL A 28 31.76 -0.70 -0.77
CA VAL A 28 30.80 -1.61 -0.13
C VAL A 28 29.78 -0.81 0.68
N PHE A 29 30.22 0.13 1.52
CA PHE A 29 29.36 1.08 2.23
C PHE A 29 28.62 2.03 1.29
N SER A 30 29.15 2.45 0.13
CA SER A 30 28.35 3.23 -0.82
C SER A 30 27.25 2.41 -1.47
N THR A 31 27.43 1.09 -1.64
CA THR A 31 26.38 0.19 -2.14
C THR A 31 25.37 -0.17 -1.04
N VAL A 32 25.81 -0.26 0.23
CA VAL A 32 24.95 -0.53 1.39
C VAL A 32 24.21 0.73 1.88
N CYS A 33 24.83 1.91 1.83
CA CYS A 33 24.21 3.19 2.21
C CYS A 33 23.28 3.76 1.13
N TYR A 34 23.36 3.28 -0.11
CA TYR A 34 22.28 3.50 -1.09
C TYR A 34 20.98 2.75 -0.70
N TRP A 35 21.07 1.83 0.27
CA TRP A 35 19.94 1.14 0.91
C TRP A 35 19.65 1.68 2.32
N SER A 36 19.98 2.95 2.62
CA SER A 36 19.80 3.53 3.96
C SER A 36 19.43 5.02 3.98
N THR A 37 18.84 5.56 2.91
CA THR A 37 18.27 6.93 2.90
C THR A 37 16.83 7.00 2.38
N THR A 38 16.00 6.02 2.73
CA THR A 38 14.56 6.28 2.87
C THR A 38 14.33 6.91 4.25
N SER A 39 14.31 8.24 4.30
CA SER A 39 13.90 8.97 5.49
C SER A 39 12.49 8.49 5.89
N PRO A 40 12.26 8.01 7.13
CA PRO A 40 10.90 7.78 7.57
C PRO A 40 10.19 9.13 7.65
N VAL A 41 9.31 9.40 6.68
CA VAL A 41 8.36 10.50 6.75
C VAL A 41 7.49 10.21 7.98
N SER A 42 7.87 10.82 9.09
CA SER A 42 7.17 10.66 10.36
C SER A 42 5.73 11.11 10.15
N PRO A 43 4.72 10.34 10.60
CA PRO A 43 3.36 10.87 10.66
C PRO A 43 3.42 12.07 11.59
N VAL A 44 3.30 13.27 11.02
CA VAL A 44 3.41 14.51 11.78
C VAL A 44 2.20 14.57 12.70
N ASP A 45 2.40 14.19 13.97
CA ASP A 45 1.37 14.22 15.01
C ASP A 45 1.13 15.68 15.46
N ARG A 46 0.65 16.48 14.51
CA ARG A 46 0.08 17.80 14.72
C ARG A 46 -1.15 17.60 15.60
N LYS A 47 -0.98 17.74 16.92
CA LYS A 47 -2.06 17.88 17.90
C LYS A 47 -3.18 18.71 17.27
N VAL A 48 -4.33 18.08 17.05
CA VAL A 48 -5.42 18.70 16.31
C VAL A 48 -5.97 19.84 17.16
N ASP A 49 -5.76 21.07 16.69
CA ASP A 49 -6.34 22.26 17.31
C ASP A 49 -7.86 22.09 17.37
N GLN A 50 -8.42 22.10 18.59
CA GLN A 50 -9.87 21.94 18.80
C GLN A 50 -10.69 23.03 18.09
N ARG A 51 -10.09 24.18 17.74
CA ARG A 51 -10.71 25.20 16.87
C ARG A 51 -10.84 24.74 15.41
N LYS A 52 -9.89 23.95 14.89
CA LYS A 52 -9.99 23.38 13.53
C LYS A 52 -11.08 22.33 13.42
N VAL A 53 -11.25 21.46 14.42
CA VAL A 53 -12.32 20.42 14.42
C VAL A 53 -13.71 21.05 14.38
N ARG A 54 -13.90 22.20 15.04
CA ARG A 54 -15.18 22.94 15.03
C ARG A 54 -15.50 23.59 13.69
N ASN A 55 -14.49 23.88 12.88
CA ASN A 55 -14.61 24.48 11.54
C ASN A 55 -14.22 23.47 10.43
N ALA A 56 -14.32 22.17 10.69
CA ALA A 56 -13.94 21.14 9.73
C ALA A 56 -14.86 21.16 8.49
N THR A 57 -14.26 21.08 7.30
CA THR A 57 -14.96 21.18 6.02
C THR A 57 -16.02 20.07 5.86
N THR A 58 -17.19 20.41 5.36
CA THR A 58 -18.27 19.44 5.09
C THR A 58 -17.88 18.56 3.88
N PRO A 59 -17.88 17.23 3.99
CA PRO A 59 -17.55 16.31 2.91
C PRO A 59 -18.67 16.15 1.87
N THR A 60 -19.11 17.24 1.25
CA THR A 60 -20.32 17.26 0.39
C THR A 60 -20.24 16.26 -0.77
N SER A 61 -19.06 16.09 -1.39
CA SER A 61 -18.82 15.07 -2.42
C SER A 61 -17.52 14.31 -2.15
N VAL A 62 -17.63 12.99 -1.98
CA VAL A 62 -16.50 12.09 -1.64
C VAL A 62 -16.27 11.07 -2.75
N ASN A 63 -15.02 10.73 -3.02
CA ASN A 63 -14.62 9.66 -3.95
C ASN A 63 -14.08 8.50 -3.12
N TYR A 64 -14.77 7.36 -3.13
CA TYR A 64 -14.36 6.18 -2.37
C TYR A 64 -13.72 5.15 -3.29
N HIS A 65 -12.42 5.00 -3.14
CA HIS A 65 -11.56 4.07 -3.85
C HIS A 65 -11.46 2.76 -3.06
N PHE A 66 -12.58 2.03 -2.99
CA PHE A 66 -12.74 0.86 -2.10
C PHE A 66 -11.89 -0.37 -2.48
N THR A 67 -11.22 -0.33 -3.63
CA THR A 67 -10.32 -1.39 -4.10
C THR A 67 -9.22 -0.79 -4.97
N ARG A 68 -8.01 -1.35 -4.88
CA ARG A 68 -6.88 -1.02 -5.76
C ARG A 68 -6.69 -2.02 -6.91
N LYS A 69 -7.40 -3.14 -6.91
CA LYS A 69 -7.29 -4.16 -7.97
C LYS A 69 -7.88 -3.63 -9.29
N CYS A 70 -7.13 -3.77 -10.39
CA CYS A 70 -7.57 -3.40 -11.73
C CYS A 70 -7.13 -4.47 -12.75
N ASN A 71 -7.93 -4.68 -13.79
CA ASN A 71 -7.70 -5.62 -14.89
C ASN A 71 -7.07 -4.96 -16.12
N TYR A 72 -7.04 -3.63 -16.17
CA TYR A 72 -6.33 -2.84 -17.17
C TYR A 72 -4.93 -2.48 -16.66
N LYS A 73 -4.03 -2.09 -17.58
CA LYS A 73 -2.62 -1.81 -17.30
C LYS A 73 -2.22 -0.39 -17.71
N CYS A 74 -3.14 0.58 -17.61
CA CYS A 74 -2.92 1.98 -18.02
C CYS A 74 -1.59 2.51 -17.47
N GLY A 75 -0.72 3.01 -18.34
CA GLY A 75 0.65 3.39 -17.98
C GLY A 75 0.72 4.62 -17.07
N PHE A 76 -0.21 5.56 -17.19
CA PHE A 76 -0.32 6.71 -16.28
C PHE A 76 -1.16 6.45 -15.01
N CYS A 77 -1.55 5.21 -14.70
CA CYS A 77 -2.51 4.94 -13.63
C CYS A 77 -2.05 5.46 -12.25
N PHE A 78 -2.65 6.55 -11.77
CA PHE A 78 -2.25 7.25 -10.55
C PHE A 78 -2.77 6.64 -9.22
N HIS A 79 -3.36 5.44 -9.28
CA HIS A 79 -3.96 4.76 -8.13
C HIS A 79 -3.85 3.24 -8.35
N THR A 80 -2.66 2.74 -8.03
CA THR A 80 -2.17 1.44 -8.45
C THR A 80 -2.48 0.32 -7.46
N ALA A 81 -2.35 -0.91 -7.93
CA ALA A 81 -2.65 -2.17 -7.22
C ALA A 81 -1.62 -2.51 -6.11
N LYS A 82 -1.32 -1.56 -5.23
CA LYS A 82 -0.42 -1.72 -4.07
C LYS A 82 -0.95 -2.69 -3.02
N THR A 83 -2.27 -2.83 -2.93
CA THR A 83 -2.94 -3.69 -1.96
C THR A 83 -4.02 -4.52 -2.66
N SER A 84 -4.34 -5.65 -2.07
CA SER A 84 -5.45 -6.52 -2.46
C SER A 84 -6.72 -6.29 -1.61
N PHE A 85 -6.64 -5.39 -0.63
CA PHE A 85 -7.62 -5.18 0.42
C PHE A 85 -8.89 -4.48 -0.09
N VAL A 86 -10.02 -4.88 0.50
CA VAL A 86 -11.34 -4.29 0.36
C VAL A 86 -12.01 -4.43 1.72
N LEU A 87 -12.63 -3.38 2.26
CA LEU A 87 -13.37 -3.46 3.52
C LEU A 87 -14.55 -4.44 3.42
N PRO A 88 -14.86 -5.19 4.49
CA PRO A 88 -16.12 -5.93 4.60
C PRO A 88 -17.33 -5.01 4.36
N LEU A 89 -18.38 -5.54 3.74
CA LEU A 89 -19.53 -4.75 3.29
C LEU A 89 -20.16 -3.91 4.42
N GLU A 90 -20.31 -4.48 5.61
CA GLU A 90 -20.93 -3.78 6.75
C GLU A 90 -20.02 -2.67 7.32
N GLU A 91 -18.69 -2.83 7.27
CA GLU A 91 -17.75 -1.77 7.65
C GLU A 91 -17.73 -0.64 6.60
N ALA A 92 -17.82 -0.98 5.32
CA ALA A 92 -17.99 0.01 4.26
C ALA A 92 -19.31 0.78 4.41
N LYS A 93 -20.42 0.11 4.77
CA LYS A 93 -21.68 0.78 5.13
C LYS A 93 -21.53 1.68 6.36
N ARG A 94 -20.85 1.20 7.42
CA ARG A 94 -20.58 1.99 8.65
C ARG A 94 -19.87 3.30 8.31
N GLY A 95 -18.81 3.25 7.50
CA GLY A 95 -18.08 4.45 7.08
C GLY A 95 -18.91 5.38 6.18
N LEU A 96 -19.70 4.84 5.24
CA LEU A 96 -20.61 5.64 4.42
C LEU A 96 -21.69 6.35 5.25
N LYS A 97 -22.18 5.71 6.31
CA LYS A 97 -23.10 6.31 7.28
C LYS A 97 -22.44 7.47 8.04
N LEU A 98 -21.20 7.29 8.53
CA LEU A 98 -20.44 8.36 9.20
C LEU A 98 -20.22 9.58 8.28
N LEU A 99 -20.00 9.35 6.98
CA LEU A 99 -19.89 10.43 5.98
C LEU A 99 -21.24 11.14 5.78
N LYS A 100 -22.36 10.41 5.68
CA LYS A 100 -23.72 10.98 5.60
C LYS A 100 -24.04 11.83 6.82
N GLU A 101 -23.78 11.33 8.03
CA GLU A 101 -23.96 12.03 9.31
C GLU A 101 -23.05 13.28 9.41
N SER A 102 -21.93 13.30 8.68
CA SER A 102 -21.03 14.45 8.56
C SER A 102 -21.40 15.45 7.45
N GLY A 103 -22.48 15.21 6.69
CA GLY A 103 -22.96 16.11 5.64
C GLY A 103 -22.61 15.74 4.20
N MET A 104 -22.32 14.47 3.92
CA MET A 104 -22.15 14.00 2.54
C MET A 104 -23.47 14.01 1.76
N GLU A 105 -23.47 14.68 0.62
CA GLU A 105 -24.59 14.73 -0.35
C GLU A 105 -24.35 13.79 -1.55
N LYS A 106 -23.08 13.56 -1.89
CA LYS A 106 -22.68 12.82 -3.08
C LYS A 106 -21.54 11.83 -2.81
N ILE A 107 -21.72 10.58 -3.22
CA ILE A 107 -20.65 9.57 -3.29
C ILE A 107 -20.24 9.32 -4.74
N ASN A 108 -18.96 8.98 -4.95
CA ASN A 108 -18.44 8.46 -6.21
C ASN A 108 -17.58 7.23 -5.93
N PHE A 109 -18.05 6.05 -6.33
CA PHE A 109 -17.29 4.80 -6.24
C PHE A 109 -16.27 4.72 -7.37
N SER A 110 -15.01 4.45 -7.03
CA SER A 110 -13.86 4.42 -7.94
C SER A 110 -12.79 3.47 -7.35
N GLY A 111 -11.54 3.60 -7.78
CA GLY A 111 -10.42 2.78 -7.29
C GLY A 111 -9.57 2.29 -8.43
N GLY A 112 -9.27 0.99 -8.43
CA GLY A 112 -8.82 0.24 -9.59
C GLY A 112 -9.97 0.04 -10.59
N GLU A 113 -10.57 -1.15 -10.63
CA GLU A 113 -11.82 -1.39 -11.37
C GLU A 113 -12.95 -1.84 -10.41
N PRO A 114 -13.92 -0.96 -10.11
CA PRO A 114 -15.01 -1.24 -9.17
C PRO A 114 -15.81 -2.52 -9.44
N PHE A 115 -16.02 -2.89 -10.71
CA PHE A 115 -16.82 -4.06 -11.08
C PHE A 115 -16.07 -5.40 -10.96
N LEU A 116 -14.78 -5.42 -10.58
CA LEU A 116 -14.04 -6.67 -10.35
C LEU A 116 -14.43 -7.38 -9.05
N HIS A 117 -14.53 -6.64 -7.95
CA HIS A 117 -14.73 -7.25 -6.64
C HIS A 117 -16.14 -7.84 -6.53
N ASP A 118 -16.22 -9.11 -6.14
CA ASP A 118 -17.45 -9.90 -6.07
C ASP A 118 -18.31 -9.82 -7.36
N LYS A 119 -17.64 -9.74 -8.52
CA LYS A 119 -18.27 -9.57 -9.86
C LYS A 119 -19.23 -8.36 -9.95
N GLY A 120 -19.02 -7.34 -9.13
CA GLY A 120 -19.84 -6.12 -9.05
C GLY A 120 -20.99 -6.17 -8.04
N GLU A 121 -21.25 -7.30 -7.38
CA GLU A 121 -22.33 -7.42 -6.37
C GLU A 121 -22.06 -6.56 -5.13
N PHE A 122 -20.82 -6.53 -4.65
CA PHE A 122 -20.40 -5.65 -3.55
C PHE A 122 -20.68 -4.17 -3.88
N LEU A 123 -20.30 -3.73 -5.08
CA LEU A 123 -20.53 -2.38 -5.57
C LEU A 123 -22.04 -2.07 -5.66
N GLY A 124 -22.83 -3.01 -6.20
CA GLY A 124 -24.29 -2.86 -6.28
C GLY A 124 -24.95 -2.69 -4.91
N LYS A 125 -24.57 -3.51 -3.93
CA LYS A 125 -25.04 -3.39 -2.54
C LYS A 125 -24.68 -2.05 -1.89
N LEU A 126 -23.50 -1.48 -2.19
CA LEU A 126 -23.11 -0.16 -1.72
C LEU A 126 -23.86 0.98 -2.42
N VAL A 127 -24.13 0.85 -3.73
CA VAL A 127 -24.97 1.80 -4.49
C VAL A 127 -26.39 1.82 -3.94
N GLN A 128 -27.00 0.65 -3.77
CA GLN A 128 -28.32 0.47 -3.19
C GLN A 128 -28.40 1.10 -1.78
N TYR A 129 -27.46 0.74 -0.89
CA TYR A 129 -27.40 1.30 0.46
C TYR A 129 -27.26 2.84 0.48
N CYS A 130 -26.45 3.38 -0.42
CA CYS A 130 -26.28 4.83 -0.54
C CYS A 130 -27.54 5.56 -1.02
N LYS A 131 -28.35 4.94 -1.89
CA LYS A 131 -29.54 5.56 -2.46
C LYS A 131 -30.80 5.32 -1.64
N GLN A 132 -31.01 4.10 -1.16
CA GLN A 132 -32.23 3.67 -0.46
C GLN A 132 -32.14 3.99 1.04
N ASP A 133 -31.13 3.48 1.74
CA ASP A 133 -30.97 3.65 3.20
C ASP A 133 -30.45 5.06 3.57
N LEU A 134 -29.35 5.50 2.95
CA LEU A 134 -28.72 6.79 3.27
C LEU A 134 -29.35 7.99 2.54
N GLN A 135 -30.22 7.74 1.56
CA GLN A 135 -30.93 8.77 0.78
C GLN A 135 -29.98 9.87 0.29
N LEU A 136 -28.89 9.47 -0.39
CA LEU A 136 -27.96 10.43 -0.98
C LEU A 136 -28.56 11.06 -2.24
N PRO A 137 -28.52 12.41 -2.36
CA PRO A 137 -28.85 13.11 -3.59
C PRO A 137 -28.17 12.55 -4.84
N SER A 138 -26.91 12.11 -4.75
CA SER A 138 -26.18 11.54 -5.90
C SER A 138 -25.26 10.37 -5.55
N VAL A 139 -25.42 9.28 -6.29
CA VAL A 139 -24.56 8.10 -6.29
C VAL A 139 -23.97 7.94 -7.69
N SER A 140 -22.64 7.91 -7.80
CA SER A 140 -21.98 7.68 -9.09
C SER A 140 -20.88 6.64 -9.04
N ILE A 141 -20.51 6.11 -10.20
CA ILE A 141 -19.39 5.18 -10.39
C ILE A 141 -18.44 5.74 -11.46
N VAL A 142 -17.13 5.54 -11.29
CA VAL A 142 -16.11 5.65 -12.34
C VAL A 142 -15.53 4.26 -12.61
N SER A 143 -15.60 3.78 -13.86
CA SER A 143 -15.13 2.44 -14.27
C SER A 143 -14.40 2.52 -15.63
N ASN A 144 -13.60 1.50 -15.95
CA ASN A 144 -13.07 1.24 -17.29
C ASN A 144 -14.10 0.56 -18.21
N GLY A 145 -15.25 0.14 -17.67
CA GLY A 145 -16.37 -0.43 -18.40
C GLY A 145 -16.26 -1.93 -18.72
N SER A 146 -15.09 -2.55 -18.67
CA SER A 146 -14.85 -3.87 -19.28
C SER A 146 -15.54 -5.05 -18.56
N MET A 147 -15.94 -4.83 -17.30
CA MET A 147 -16.58 -5.83 -16.43
C MET A 147 -18.09 -5.57 -16.25
N ILE A 148 -18.62 -4.49 -16.83
CA ILE A 148 -20.03 -4.10 -16.70
C ILE A 148 -20.92 -5.04 -17.51
N LYS A 149 -22.05 -5.45 -16.93
CA LYS A 149 -23.06 -6.32 -17.54
C LYS A 149 -24.45 -5.72 -17.42
N GLU A 150 -25.32 -5.97 -18.39
CA GLU A 150 -26.71 -5.52 -18.36
C GLU A 150 -27.47 -6.01 -17.12
N THR A 151 -27.20 -7.24 -16.67
CA THR A 151 -27.79 -7.82 -15.45
C THR A 151 -27.49 -7.00 -14.20
N TRP A 152 -26.41 -6.20 -14.19
CA TRP A 152 -26.12 -5.28 -13.10
C TRP A 152 -27.02 -4.03 -13.18
N PHE A 153 -27.23 -3.48 -14.37
CA PHE A 153 -28.19 -2.38 -14.57
C PHE A 153 -29.63 -2.79 -14.23
N GLN A 154 -30.03 -4.00 -14.60
CA GLN A 154 -31.35 -4.56 -14.28
C GLN A 154 -31.62 -4.66 -12.76
N LYS A 155 -30.56 -4.74 -11.95
CA LYS A 155 -30.64 -4.94 -10.49
C LYS A 155 -30.34 -3.67 -9.68
N TYR A 156 -29.47 -2.80 -10.18
CA TYR A 156 -28.92 -1.64 -9.45
C TYR A 156 -28.96 -0.32 -10.24
N GLY A 157 -29.44 -0.33 -11.49
CA GLY A 157 -29.50 0.85 -12.35
C GLY A 157 -30.46 1.92 -11.83
N ASP A 158 -31.57 1.52 -11.21
CA ASP A 158 -32.53 2.44 -10.61
C ASP A 158 -31.94 3.26 -9.46
N ASP A 159 -31.00 2.70 -8.70
CA ASP A 159 -30.30 3.38 -7.60
C ASP A 159 -29.12 4.27 -8.05
N LEU A 160 -28.60 4.04 -9.26
CA LEU A 160 -27.44 4.76 -9.78
C LEU A 160 -27.84 6.05 -10.51
N ASP A 161 -27.27 7.19 -10.12
CA ASP A 161 -27.48 8.47 -10.82
C ASP A 161 -26.58 8.60 -12.06
N ILE A 162 -25.27 8.40 -11.88
CA ILE A 162 -24.27 8.67 -12.94
C ILE A 162 -23.30 7.50 -13.08
N LEU A 163 -23.17 6.96 -14.30
CA LEU A 163 -22.08 6.06 -14.66
C LEU A 163 -21.06 6.82 -15.53
N ALA A 164 -19.84 6.96 -15.04
CA ALA A 164 -18.71 7.49 -15.77
C ALA A 164 -17.83 6.35 -16.31
N VAL A 165 -17.70 6.27 -17.64
CA VAL A 165 -16.75 5.35 -18.29
C VAL A 165 -15.48 6.10 -18.64
N SER A 166 -14.34 5.48 -18.38
CA SER A 166 -13.02 6.05 -18.65
C SER A 166 -12.51 5.62 -20.02
N CYS A 167 -12.66 6.51 -21.00
CA CYS A 167 -12.23 6.34 -22.39
C CYS A 167 -11.26 7.48 -22.73
N ASP A 168 -10.02 7.13 -23.08
CA ASP A 168 -8.98 8.11 -23.37
C ASP A 168 -8.69 8.25 -24.87
N SER A 169 -9.21 7.36 -25.71
CA SER A 169 -9.04 7.42 -27.16
C SER A 169 -10.17 6.66 -27.84
N PHE A 170 -10.57 7.10 -29.03
CA PHE A 170 -11.46 6.36 -29.94
C PHE A 170 -10.70 5.49 -30.94
N ASP A 171 -9.37 5.56 -30.93
CA ASP A 171 -8.49 4.61 -31.61
C ASP A 171 -8.09 3.45 -30.67
N GLU A 172 -8.20 2.22 -31.16
CA GLU A 172 -7.89 1.00 -30.41
C GLU A 172 -6.37 0.73 -30.32
N GLU A 173 -5.56 1.22 -31.27
CA GLU A 173 -4.10 1.08 -31.19
C GLU A 173 -3.53 2.00 -30.09
N THR A 174 -4.01 3.25 -30.04
CA THR A 174 -3.73 4.23 -29.00
C THR A 174 -4.17 3.74 -27.61
N ASN A 175 -5.37 3.15 -27.49
CA ASN A 175 -5.79 2.50 -26.25
C ASN A 175 -4.88 1.34 -25.83
N GLN A 176 -4.36 0.54 -26.77
CA GLN A 176 -3.39 -0.53 -26.48
C GLN A 176 -2.04 0.03 -26.00
N LEU A 177 -1.50 1.07 -26.66
CA LEU A 177 -0.27 1.77 -26.25
C LEU A 177 -0.38 2.38 -24.84
N ILE A 178 -1.55 2.95 -24.55
CA ILE A 178 -1.90 3.48 -23.23
C ILE A 178 -2.00 2.36 -22.17
N GLY A 179 -2.41 1.15 -22.54
CA GLY A 179 -2.68 0.03 -21.63
C GLY A 179 -4.16 -0.10 -21.21
N ARG A 180 -5.08 0.52 -21.96
CA ARG A 180 -6.55 0.43 -21.82
C ARG A 180 -7.18 -0.72 -22.64
N ALA A 181 -6.46 -1.82 -22.81
CA ALA A 181 -6.93 -2.99 -23.53
C ALA A 181 -6.96 -4.24 -22.63
N GLN A 182 -7.86 -5.19 -22.93
CA GLN A 182 -7.89 -6.51 -22.30
C GLN A 182 -8.18 -7.60 -23.33
N GLY A 183 -7.11 -8.24 -23.83
CA GLY A 183 -7.20 -9.25 -24.88
C GLY A 183 -7.63 -8.62 -26.21
N LYS A 184 -8.51 -9.31 -26.95
CA LYS A 184 -9.03 -8.86 -28.27
C LYS A 184 -10.37 -8.12 -28.19
N LYS A 185 -10.76 -7.59 -27.03
CA LYS A 185 -12.03 -6.87 -26.87
C LYS A 185 -11.83 -5.38 -27.16
N SER A 186 -12.59 -4.84 -28.11
CA SER A 186 -12.68 -3.40 -28.34
C SER A 186 -13.18 -2.69 -27.07
N HIS A 187 -12.47 -1.64 -26.69
CA HIS A 187 -12.88 -0.72 -25.64
C HIS A 187 -14.03 0.19 -26.13
N VAL A 188 -13.94 0.66 -27.38
CA VAL A 188 -14.90 1.59 -28.00
C VAL A 188 -16.27 0.94 -28.23
N ASP A 189 -16.33 -0.29 -28.74
CA ASP A 189 -17.59 -1.05 -28.88
C ASP A 189 -18.29 -1.21 -27.51
N ASN A 190 -17.49 -1.48 -26.47
CA ASN A 190 -17.98 -1.65 -25.11
C ASN A 190 -18.48 -0.32 -24.52
N LEU A 191 -17.85 0.81 -24.86
CA LEU A 191 -18.31 2.16 -24.50
C LEU A 191 -19.69 2.47 -25.10
N HIS A 192 -19.89 2.20 -26.41
CA HIS A 192 -21.19 2.34 -27.06
C HIS A 192 -22.24 1.41 -26.44
N LYS A 193 -21.88 0.17 -26.10
CA LYS A 193 -22.77 -0.77 -25.41
C LYS A 193 -23.23 -0.24 -24.06
N ILE A 194 -22.31 0.28 -23.25
CA ILE A 194 -22.64 0.88 -21.94
C ILE A 194 -23.47 2.15 -22.11
N ARG A 195 -23.23 2.97 -23.14
CA ARG A 195 -24.04 4.15 -23.45
C ARG A 195 -25.51 3.78 -23.70
N ASN A 196 -25.75 2.70 -24.43
CA ASN A 196 -27.09 2.19 -24.74
C ASN A 196 -27.79 1.69 -23.46
N TRP A 197 -27.10 0.92 -22.62
CA TRP A 197 -27.64 0.51 -21.31
C TRP A 197 -27.95 1.72 -20.41
N CYS A 198 -27.09 2.74 -20.37
CA CYS A 198 -27.38 3.96 -19.61
C CYS A 198 -28.66 4.65 -20.10
N GLN A 199 -28.93 4.66 -21.41
CA GLN A 199 -30.19 5.17 -21.95
C GLN A 199 -31.40 4.32 -21.55
N GLN A 200 -31.30 3.01 -21.72
CA GLN A 200 -32.35 2.03 -21.44
C GLN A 200 -32.77 2.03 -19.97
N TYR A 201 -31.80 2.08 -19.05
CA TYR A 201 -32.01 2.03 -17.60
C TYR A 201 -31.99 3.43 -16.93
N LYS A 202 -32.16 4.51 -17.71
CA LYS A 202 -32.24 5.90 -17.24
C LYS A 202 -31.12 6.30 -16.26
N VAL A 203 -29.88 5.91 -16.57
CA VAL A 203 -28.66 6.31 -15.83
C VAL A 203 -27.96 7.42 -16.62
N ALA A 204 -27.49 8.47 -15.95
CA ALA A 204 -26.76 9.53 -16.62
C ALA A 204 -25.37 9.05 -17.07
N PHE A 205 -25.12 9.08 -18.38
CA PHE A 205 -23.84 8.66 -18.95
C PHE A 205 -22.82 9.79 -18.95
N LYS A 206 -21.61 9.51 -18.46
CA LYS A 206 -20.48 10.43 -18.37
C LYS A 206 -19.22 9.80 -18.96
N ILE A 207 -18.36 10.62 -19.56
CA ILE A 207 -17.04 10.20 -20.04
C ILE A 207 -15.96 10.87 -19.18
N ASN A 208 -14.90 10.12 -18.87
CA ASN A 208 -13.64 10.60 -18.30
C ASN A 208 -12.51 10.29 -19.31
N SER A 209 -11.68 11.27 -19.63
CA SER A 209 -10.54 11.11 -20.54
C SER A 209 -9.27 11.72 -19.95
N VAL A 210 -8.17 10.97 -19.91
CA VAL A 210 -6.83 11.44 -19.53
C VAL A 210 -6.04 11.78 -20.79
N ILE A 211 -5.77 13.06 -21.00
CA ILE A 211 -4.98 13.56 -22.13
C ILE A 211 -3.50 13.43 -21.78
N ASN A 212 -2.76 12.81 -22.68
CA ASN A 212 -1.42 12.32 -22.52
C ASN A 212 -0.69 12.31 -23.87
N THR A 213 0.60 11.97 -23.88
CA THR A 213 1.46 12.00 -25.08
C THR A 213 0.89 11.26 -26.31
N PHE A 214 0.05 10.23 -26.13
CA PHE A 214 -0.43 9.39 -27.22
C PHE A 214 -1.76 9.84 -27.86
N ASN A 215 -2.55 10.70 -27.20
CA ASN A 215 -3.87 11.13 -27.67
C ASN A 215 -4.03 12.67 -27.78
N ILE A 216 -2.95 13.42 -27.61
CA ILE A 216 -2.99 14.89 -27.56
C ILE A 216 -3.36 15.55 -28.89
N ASP A 217 -3.09 14.87 -30.00
CA ASP A 217 -3.42 15.32 -31.36
C ASP A 217 -4.76 14.76 -31.87
N GLU A 218 -5.42 13.89 -31.09
CA GLU A 218 -6.70 13.28 -31.45
C GLU A 218 -7.83 14.34 -31.46
N ASP A 219 -8.74 14.23 -32.43
CA ASP A 219 -10.01 14.93 -32.43
C ASP A 219 -11.12 13.93 -32.10
N MET A 220 -11.71 14.11 -30.92
CA MET A 220 -12.76 13.27 -30.36
C MET A 220 -14.15 13.89 -30.53
N THR A 221 -14.26 15.05 -31.21
CA THR A 221 -15.47 15.88 -31.24
C THR A 221 -16.69 15.11 -31.74
N GLU A 222 -16.58 14.43 -32.89
CA GLU A 222 -17.68 13.67 -33.47
C GLU A 222 -18.12 12.51 -32.57
N ASN A 223 -17.18 11.74 -32.02
CA ASN A 223 -17.46 10.60 -31.16
C ASN A 223 -18.12 11.02 -29.84
N ILE A 224 -17.65 12.11 -29.21
CA ILE A 224 -18.24 12.64 -27.98
C ILE A 224 -19.65 13.20 -28.24
N LEU A 225 -19.86 13.92 -29.35
CA LEU A 225 -21.19 14.42 -29.72
C LEU A 225 -22.16 13.27 -30.04
N GLN A 226 -21.71 12.22 -30.74
CA GLN A 226 -22.51 11.02 -31.03
C GLN A 226 -22.89 10.26 -29.74
N LEU A 227 -21.95 10.11 -28.81
CA LEU A 227 -22.20 9.48 -27.52
C LEU A 227 -23.06 10.36 -26.60
N ASN A 228 -23.11 11.68 -26.81
CA ASN A 228 -23.91 12.65 -26.05
C ASN A 228 -23.91 12.38 -24.52
N PRO A 229 -22.74 12.45 -23.85
CA PRO A 229 -22.66 12.32 -22.40
C PRO A 229 -23.14 13.59 -21.70
N VAL A 230 -23.75 13.45 -20.51
CA VAL A 230 -24.17 14.61 -19.69
C VAL A 230 -22.98 15.45 -19.22
N ARG A 231 -21.78 14.87 -19.23
CA ARG A 231 -20.52 15.54 -18.92
C ARG A 231 -19.35 14.73 -19.52
N TRP A 232 -18.38 15.45 -20.07
CA TRP A 232 -17.08 14.91 -20.45
C TRP A 232 -16.01 15.56 -19.56
N LYS A 233 -15.34 14.79 -18.71
CA LYS A 233 -14.22 15.27 -17.89
C LYS A 233 -12.92 15.02 -18.62
N VAL A 234 -12.18 16.08 -18.91
CA VAL A 234 -10.91 16.05 -19.61
C VAL A 234 -9.81 16.40 -18.61
N PHE A 235 -8.96 15.42 -18.30
CA PHE A 235 -7.89 15.52 -17.31
C PHE A 235 -6.54 15.63 -18.00
N GLN A 236 -5.67 16.52 -17.53
CA GLN A 236 -4.25 16.47 -17.89
C GLN A 236 -3.59 15.25 -17.24
N CYS A 237 -2.59 14.61 -17.87
CA CYS A 237 -1.86 13.52 -17.21
C CYS A 237 -1.11 14.02 -15.96
N LEU A 238 -1.41 13.39 -14.81
CA LEU A 238 -0.89 13.77 -13.49
C LEU A 238 0.11 12.74 -12.96
N LEU A 239 1.31 13.23 -12.60
CA LEU A 239 2.27 12.49 -11.80
C LEU A 239 1.91 12.53 -10.31
N ILE A 240 1.97 11.36 -9.68
CA ILE A 240 1.83 11.13 -8.23
C ILE A 240 2.96 10.20 -7.79
N ASP A 241 3.85 10.74 -6.95
CA ASP A 241 5.01 10.05 -6.38
C ASP A 241 4.57 8.81 -5.58
N GLY A 242 5.30 7.72 -5.79
CA GLY A 242 5.03 6.38 -5.27
C GLY A 242 3.80 5.68 -5.89
N GLU A 243 3.00 6.30 -6.76
CA GLU A 243 1.93 5.61 -7.51
C GLU A 243 2.35 5.36 -8.96
N ASN A 244 2.68 6.44 -9.67
CA ASN A 244 3.02 6.42 -11.09
C ASN A 244 4.26 7.25 -11.45
N ALA A 245 5.01 7.71 -10.44
CA ALA A 245 6.28 8.39 -10.57
C ALA A 245 7.19 8.02 -9.39
N GLY A 246 8.51 8.05 -9.59
CA GLY A 246 9.50 7.75 -8.55
C GLY A 246 9.76 6.25 -8.28
N GLU A 247 10.84 5.95 -7.57
CA GLU A 247 11.43 4.58 -7.47
C GLU A 247 10.52 3.52 -6.84
N SER A 248 9.49 3.91 -6.09
CA SER A 248 8.55 3.00 -5.43
C SER A 248 7.22 2.80 -6.19
N ALA A 249 7.07 3.41 -7.37
CA ALA A 249 5.87 3.34 -8.18
C ALA A 249 5.73 2.00 -8.92
N LEU A 250 4.48 1.59 -9.18
CA LEU A 250 4.15 0.43 -10.02
C LEU A 250 4.00 0.81 -11.50
N ARG A 251 4.20 2.08 -11.85
CA ARG A 251 3.96 2.69 -13.16
C ARG A 251 4.96 3.82 -13.41
N GLU A 252 5.28 4.05 -14.68
CA GLU A 252 6.16 5.12 -15.16
C GLU A 252 5.32 6.07 -16.04
N ALA A 253 4.68 7.06 -15.40
CA ALA A 253 3.79 8.01 -16.06
C ALA A 253 4.53 9.16 -16.73
N GLU A 254 5.83 9.33 -16.49
CA GLU A 254 6.67 10.42 -17.00
C GLU A 254 6.60 10.52 -18.54
N ARG A 255 6.58 9.38 -19.23
CA ARG A 255 6.45 9.31 -20.70
C ARG A 255 5.07 9.72 -21.24
N PHE A 256 4.06 9.84 -20.37
CA PHE A 256 2.68 10.22 -20.70
C PHE A 256 2.39 11.70 -20.41
N VAL A 257 3.32 12.43 -19.78
CA VAL A 257 3.12 13.82 -19.36
C VAL A 257 3.14 14.77 -20.56
N ILE A 258 2.21 15.72 -20.52
CA ILE A 258 2.03 16.78 -21.51
C ILE A 258 2.17 18.15 -20.84
N SER A 259 2.69 19.12 -21.57
CA SER A 259 2.75 20.50 -21.09
C SER A 259 1.35 21.13 -20.96
N GLU A 260 1.24 22.21 -20.18
CA GLU A 260 -0.01 22.97 -20.07
C GLU A 260 -0.43 23.59 -21.41
N GLN A 261 0.54 24.02 -22.23
CA GLN A 261 0.26 24.54 -23.58
C GLN A 261 -0.39 23.47 -24.47
N GLN A 262 0.22 22.28 -24.57
CA GLN A 262 -0.35 21.21 -25.39
C GLN A 262 -1.73 20.75 -24.87
N PHE A 263 -1.92 20.77 -23.54
CA PHE A 263 -3.23 20.51 -22.96
C PHE A 263 -4.25 21.58 -23.39
N GLN A 264 -3.90 22.86 -23.38
CA GLN A 264 -4.76 23.94 -23.86
C GLN A 264 -5.07 23.81 -25.36
N GLU A 265 -4.10 23.41 -26.19
CA GLU A 265 -4.31 23.15 -27.63
C GLU A 265 -5.35 22.03 -27.86
N PHE A 266 -5.35 20.97 -27.04
CA PHE A 266 -6.42 19.96 -27.03
C PHE A 266 -7.77 20.56 -26.62
N LEU A 267 -7.82 21.45 -25.61
CA LEU A 267 -9.07 22.08 -25.18
C LEU A 267 -9.65 23.01 -26.25
N ASP A 268 -8.81 23.77 -26.94
CA ASP A 268 -9.21 24.72 -27.97
C ASP A 268 -9.80 24.00 -29.19
N ARG A 269 -9.20 22.86 -29.59
CA ARG A 269 -9.72 21.95 -30.64
C ARG A 269 -11.15 21.50 -30.34
N HIS A 270 -11.43 21.16 -29.08
CA HIS A 270 -12.73 20.65 -28.63
C HIS A 270 -13.67 21.71 -28.03
N SER A 271 -13.39 22.99 -28.25
CA SER A 271 -14.13 24.12 -27.66
C SER A 271 -15.62 24.18 -28.05
N SER A 272 -16.02 23.48 -29.11
CA SER A 272 -17.42 23.30 -29.53
C SER A 272 -18.22 22.33 -28.65
N VAL A 273 -17.56 21.46 -27.87
CA VAL A 273 -18.20 20.41 -27.08
C VAL A 273 -18.68 20.96 -25.73
N SER A 274 -19.95 21.37 -25.67
CA SER A 274 -20.55 22.06 -24.52
C SER A 274 -20.54 21.27 -23.19
N CYS A 275 -20.41 19.94 -23.22
CA CYS A 275 -20.33 19.10 -22.02
C CYS A 275 -18.89 18.88 -21.50
N LEU A 276 -17.88 19.41 -22.19
CA LEU A 276 -16.46 19.34 -21.83
C LEU A 276 -16.18 20.16 -20.56
N VAL A 277 -15.48 19.53 -19.60
CA VAL A 277 -15.05 20.18 -18.36
C VAL A 277 -13.57 19.89 -18.07
N PRO A 278 -12.68 20.90 -18.21
CA PRO A 278 -11.24 20.70 -18.18
C PRO A 278 -10.62 20.79 -16.77
N GLU A 279 -9.78 19.80 -16.45
CA GLU A 279 -9.07 19.67 -15.18
C GLU A 279 -7.56 19.51 -15.42
N SER A 280 -6.84 20.64 -15.35
CA SER A 280 -5.38 20.67 -15.30
C SER A 280 -4.85 20.10 -13.98
N ASN A 281 -3.55 19.80 -13.94
CA ASN A 281 -2.89 19.21 -12.77
C ASN A 281 -3.05 20.03 -11.48
N GLU A 282 -3.03 21.37 -11.57
CA GLU A 282 -3.32 22.25 -10.43
C GLU A 282 -4.73 22.08 -9.88
N LYS A 283 -5.73 21.98 -10.77
CA LYS A 283 -7.13 21.79 -10.38
C LYS A 283 -7.33 20.43 -9.73
N MET A 284 -6.64 19.38 -10.19
CA MET A 284 -6.83 18.03 -9.66
C MET A 284 -6.25 17.81 -8.27
N ARG A 285 -5.04 18.30 -7.98
CA ARG A 285 -4.31 17.94 -6.74
C ARG A 285 -5.08 18.25 -5.45
N ASN A 286 -5.77 19.38 -5.36
CA ASN A 286 -6.29 19.87 -4.07
C ASN A 286 -7.83 19.81 -3.95
N SER A 287 -8.55 19.43 -5.01
CA SER A 287 -10.00 19.69 -5.13
C SER A 287 -10.89 18.46 -4.99
N TYR A 288 -10.33 17.35 -4.51
CA TYR A 288 -10.99 16.07 -4.36
C TYR A 288 -10.83 15.54 -2.94
N LEU A 289 -11.95 15.23 -2.28
CA LEU A 289 -11.95 14.30 -1.16
C LEU A 289 -11.87 12.88 -1.72
N ILE A 290 -10.74 12.21 -1.49
CA ILE A 290 -10.49 10.83 -1.89
C ILE A 290 -10.32 10.01 -0.61
N LEU A 291 -11.17 9.00 -0.44
CA LEU A 291 -11.00 7.92 0.54
C LEU A 291 -10.39 6.71 -0.15
N ASP A 292 -9.40 6.10 0.47
CA ASP A 292 -8.77 4.86 0.01
C ASP A 292 -9.54 3.60 0.46
N GLU A 293 -8.98 2.42 0.18
CA GLU A 293 -9.58 1.12 0.47
C GLU A 293 -9.75 0.81 1.97
N TYR A 294 -9.08 1.58 2.85
CA TYR A 294 -9.21 1.53 4.30
C TYR A 294 -10.07 2.68 4.86
N MET A 295 -10.73 3.45 3.99
CA MET A 295 -11.45 4.69 4.31
C MET A 295 -10.59 5.73 5.05
N ARG A 296 -9.36 5.91 4.59
CA ARG A 296 -8.46 7.01 4.97
C ARG A 296 -8.53 8.11 3.90
N PHE A 297 -8.58 9.38 4.30
CA PHE A 297 -8.47 10.48 3.35
C PHE A 297 -7.04 10.58 2.81
N LEU A 298 -6.89 10.81 1.51
CA LEU A 298 -5.58 10.95 0.86
C LEU A 298 -5.26 12.42 0.56
N ASP A 299 -4.23 12.95 1.20
CA ASP A 299 -3.66 14.25 0.85
C ASP A 299 -2.79 14.12 -0.40
N CYS A 300 -3.04 14.98 -1.39
CA CYS A 300 -2.33 15.00 -2.67
C CYS A 300 -1.52 16.28 -2.91
N ARG A 301 -1.41 17.18 -1.91
CA ARG A 301 -0.78 18.51 -2.06
C ARG A 301 0.71 18.44 -2.39
N GLU A 302 1.45 17.58 -1.71
CA GLU A 302 2.89 17.36 -1.91
C GLU A 302 3.20 16.44 -3.10
N GLY A 303 2.22 16.15 -3.96
CA GLY A 303 2.39 15.28 -5.12
C GLY A 303 2.46 13.78 -4.82
N ARG A 304 2.25 13.38 -3.56
CA ARG A 304 2.06 11.97 -3.13
C ARG A 304 0.58 11.66 -2.89
N LYS A 305 0.29 10.50 -2.29
CA LYS A 305 -1.01 10.16 -1.68
C LYS A 305 -0.78 9.77 -0.22
N ASP A 306 -0.67 10.78 0.64
CA ASP A 306 -0.36 10.60 2.05
C ASP A 306 -1.68 10.35 2.83
N PRO A 307 -1.87 9.18 3.46
CA PRO A 307 -3.15 8.80 4.08
C PRO A 307 -3.33 9.33 5.50
N SER A 308 -4.55 9.75 5.85
CA SER A 308 -4.97 10.00 7.23
C SER A 308 -5.14 8.70 8.04
N LYS A 309 -5.49 8.81 9.33
CA LYS A 309 -6.14 7.69 10.05
C LYS A 309 -7.51 7.37 9.42
N SER A 310 -8.05 6.16 9.61
CA SER A 310 -9.36 5.81 9.02
C SER A 310 -10.49 6.58 9.70
N ILE A 311 -11.51 6.96 8.93
CA ILE A 311 -12.76 7.50 9.49
C ILE A 311 -13.47 6.48 10.41
N LEU A 312 -13.16 5.19 10.26
CA LEU A 312 -13.69 4.10 11.08
C LEU A 312 -13.09 4.06 12.50
N ASP A 313 -11.89 4.64 12.67
CA ASP A 313 -11.12 4.69 13.92
C ASP A 313 -11.28 6.03 14.66
N VAL A 314 -11.12 7.15 13.94
CA VAL A 314 -11.11 8.52 14.54
C VAL A 314 -12.30 9.38 14.14
N GLY A 315 -13.22 8.85 13.34
CA GLY A 315 -14.34 9.60 12.79
C GLY A 315 -13.93 10.58 11.69
N VAL A 316 -14.93 11.04 10.94
CA VAL A 316 -14.74 11.88 9.74
C VAL A 316 -14.12 13.24 10.09
N LYS A 317 -14.53 13.87 11.20
CA LYS A 317 -14.10 15.24 11.58
C LYS A 317 -12.60 15.32 11.92
N GLU A 318 -12.03 14.30 12.54
CA GLU A 318 -10.58 14.24 12.79
C GLU A 318 -9.83 13.93 11.49
N ALA A 319 -10.21 12.86 10.78
CA ALA A 319 -9.54 12.41 9.57
C ALA A 319 -9.53 13.47 8.45
N ILE A 320 -10.64 14.19 8.24
CA ILE A 320 -10.74 15.18 7.15
C ILE A 320 -9.81 16.39 7.33
N CYS A 321 -9.41 16.70 8.57
CA CYS A 321 -8.42 17.75 8.85
C CYS A 321 -7.04 17.47 8.20
N PHE A 322 -6.79 16.22 7.82
CA PHE A 322 -5.57 15.76 7.17
C PHE A 322 -5.75 15.49 5.66
N SER A 323 -6.93 15.72 5.09
CA SER A 323 -7.24 15.43 3.68
C SER A 323 -6.59 16.36 2.64
N GLY A 324 -6.06 17.51 3.08
CA GLY A 324 -5.52 18.55 2.19
C GLY A 324 -6.55 19.27 1.30
N PHE A 325 -7.86 19.02 1.49
CA PHE A 325 -8.93 19.47 0.62
C PHE A 325 -9.13 21.00 0.59
N ASP A 326 -9.17 21.57 -0.62
CA ASP A 326 -9.52 22.95 -0.93
C ASP A 326 -10.94 23.04 -1.52
N GLU A 327 -11.89 23.43 -0.68
CA GLU A 327 -13.29 23.65 -1.05
C GLU A 327 -13.46 24.76 -2.11
N LYS A 328 -12.62 25.80 -2.10
CA LYS A 328 -12.69 26.88 -3.10
C LYS A 328 -12.28 26.35 -4.47
N MET A 329 -11.25 25.51 -4.54
CA MET A 329 -10.85 24.85 -5.79
C MET A 329 -11.92 23.85 -6.28
N PHE A 330 -12.55 23.10 -5.36
CA PHE A 330 -13.69 22.22 -5.68
C PHE A 330 -14.86 22.99 -6.31
N LEU A 331 -15.23 24.15 -5.77
CA LEU A 331 -16.26 25.00 -6.37
C LEU A 331 -15.79 25.61 -7.71
N LYS A 332 -14.56 26.14 -7.79
CA LYS A 332 -13.98 26.78 -9.00
C LYS A 332 -13.94 25.84 -10.22
N ARG A 333 -13.76 24.53 -10.04
CA ARG A 333 -13.78 23.53 -11.13
C ARG A 333 -15.18 23.00 -11.48
N GLY A 334 -16.24 23.59 -10.93
CA GLY A 334 -17.61 23.12 -11.10
C GLY A 334 -17.84 21.74 -10.46
N GLY A 335 -17.29 21.50 -9.27
CA GLY A 335 -17.47 20.28 -8.50
C GLY A 335 -18.90 20.11 -7.97
N LYS A 336 -19.60 21.21 -7.66
CA LYS A 336 -21.05 21.24 -7.44
C LYS A 336 -21.77 21.56 -8.76
N TYR A 337 -22.67 20.66 -9.16
CA TYR A 337 -23.47 20.73 -10.39
C TYR A 337 -24.74 19.89 -10.18
N VAL A 338 -25.70 19.94 -11.11
CA VAL A 338 -26.88 19.06 -11.09
C VAL A 338 -26.42 17.61 -11.25
N TRP A 339 -26.45 16.84 -10.16
CA TRP A 339 -25.82 15.52 -10.06
C TRP A 339 -26.76 14.37 -9.69
N SER A 340 -28.02 14.67 -9.40
CA SER A 340 -29.09 13.67 -9.24
C SER A 340 -29.70 13.41 -10.60
N LYS A 341 -29.97 12.15 -10.95
CA LYS A 341 -30.57 11.84 -12.26
C LYS A 341 -32.01 12.33 -12.39
N ALA A 342 -32.72 12.50 -11.27
CA ALA A 342 -34.08 13.04 -11.24
C ALA A 342 -34.15 14.49 -11.75
N ASP A 343 -33.07 15.25 -11.56
CA ASP A 343 -32.94 16.65 -11.99
C ASP A 343 -32.33 16.78 -13.40
N MET A 344 -31.98 15.66 -14.05
CA MET A 344 -31.39 15.62 -15.38
C MET A 344 -32.42 15.27 -16.45
N LYS A 345 -32.35 15.96 -17.59
CA LYS A 345 -33.10 15.59 -18.80
C LYS A 345 -32.45 14.37 -19.46
N LEU A 346 -32.76 13.17 -18.99
CA LEU A 346 -32.27 11.91 -19.54
C LEU A 346 -33.10 11.38 -20.73
N GLU A 347 -34.24 12.00 -21.03
CA GLU A 347 -35.09 11.65 -22.16
C GLU A 347 -34.77 12.52 -23.39
N CYS A 348 -34.55 11.86 -24.53
CA CYS A 348 -34.42 12.53 -25.82
C CYS A 348 -35.33 11.84 -26.86
N GLY A 349 -36.45 12.49 -27.19
CA GLY A 349 -37.20 12.26 -28.43
C GLY A 349 -38.23 11.14 -28.46
N SER A 350 -39.39 11.35 -27.82
CA SER A 350 -40.66 10.76 -28.29
C SER A 350 -41.54 11.84 -28.92
N SER A 351 -41.84 11.64 -30.21
CA SER A 351 -42.84 12.33 -31.06
C SER A 351 -43.63 13.50 -30.45
N GLN A 352 -43.21 14.75 -30.71
CA GLN A 352 -44.15 15.88 -30.73
C GLN A 352 -44.73 16.05 -32.14
N GLN A 353 -45.98 15.62 -32.27
CA GLN A 353 -46.76 15.72 -33.49
C GLN A 353 -47.36 17.13 -33.60
N GLN A 354 -46.60 18.10 -34.12
CA GLN A 354 -47.16 19.40 -34.49
C GLN A 354 -47.68 19.38 -35.93
N THR A 355 -48.97 19.70 -36.07
CA THR A 355 -49.71 19.83 -37.32
C THR A 355 -49.40 21.18 -37.99
N GLY A 356 -48.94 21.18 -39.25
CA GLY A 356 -48.70 22.46 -39.96
C GLY A 356 -47.76 22.42 -41.18
N LYS A 357 -48.24 21.84 -42.29
CA LYS A 357 -47.68 21.91 -43.66
C LYS A 357 -47.25 23.33 -44.13
N PRO A 358 -46.53 23.47 -45.28
CA PRO A 358 -45.30 22.79 -45.73
C PRO A 358 -44.34 23.80 -46.46
N LEU A 359 -43.49 23.31 -47.38
CA LEU A 359 -42.65 23.98 -48.43
C LEU A 359 -41.13 23.84 -48.16
N THR A 360 -40.27 23.35 -49.07
CA THR A 360 -40.42 22.55 -50.31
C THR A 360 -39.04 21.99 -50.72
N ASN A 361 -38.99 20.99 -51.61
CA ASN A 361 -37.83 20.52 -52.38
C ASN A 361 -36.70 19.83 -51.58
N LYS A 362 -36.58 18.50 -51.62
CA LYS A 362 -35.90 17.70 -52.68
C LYS A 362 -34.48 18.23 -53.00
N TRP A 363 -33.47 17.41 -52.74
CA TRP A 363 -32.94 16.44 -53.72
C TRP A 363 -32.18 15.29 -53.03
N ARG A 364 -32.01 14.15 -53.74
CA ARG A 364 -31.27 12.95 -53.29
C ARG A 364 -29.90 12.89 -54.00
N PRO A 365 -28.96 12.01 -53.57
CA PRO A 365 -27.53 12.20 -53.80
C PRO A 365 -27.03 11.72 -55.17
N SER A 366 -25.83 12.18 -55.54
CA SER A 366 -24.99 11.59 -56.59
C SER A 366 -23.69 11.05 -56.00
N SER A 367 -23.22 9.95 -56.59
CA SER A 367 -22.06 9.15 -56.17
C SER A 367 -20.71 9.77 -56.51
N ALA A 368 -19.66 9.14 -55.96
CA ALA A 368 -18.25 9.35 -56.20
C ALA A 368 -17.85 9.61 -57.67
N GLU A 369 -16.90 10.53 -57.85
CA GLU A 369 -15.72 10.39 -58.74
C GLU A 369 -14.80 11.62 -58.61
N GLN A 370 -13.54 11.41 -58.22
CA GLN A 370 -12.31 11.87 -58.91
C GLN A 370 -11.09 11.91 -57.98
N LEU A 371 -9.99 11.35 -58.49
CA LEU A 371 -8.69 11.15 -57.85
C LEU A 371 -7.63 11.77 -58.78
N ILE A 372 -6.52 12.23 -58.20
CA ILE A 372 -5.18 12.47 -58.82
C ILE A 372 -4.84 13.89 -59.36
N SER A 373 -3.63 14.32 -58.95
CA SER A 373 -2.81 15.46 -59.42
C SER A 373 -3.22 16.86 -58.91
N TYR A 374 -2.30 17.81 -58.69
CA TYR A 374 -0.98 18.00 -59.31
C TYR A 374 0.04 18.67 -58.34
N GLN A 375 1.34 18.40 -58.49
CA GLN A 375 2.42 18.98 -57.66
C GLN A 375 2.96 20.33 -58.20
N ALA A 376 3.61 21.08 -57.30
CA ALA A 376 4.67 22.06 -57.55
C ALA A 376 4.34 23.45 -58.18
N ARG A 377 4.38 24.48 -57.30
CA ARG A 377 5.14 25.77 -57.40
C ARG A 377 4.59 26.75 -56.33
N GLN A 378 5.36 27.63 -55.68
CA GLN A 378 6.69 28.19 -56.00
C GLN A 378 7.70 28.12 -54.83
N HIS A 379 8.95 28.45 -55.16
CA HIS A 379 10.13 28.45 -54.29
C HIS A 379 10.83 29.83 -54.37
N GLU A 380 11.83 30.05 -53.52
CA GLU A 380 12.81 31.16 -53.50
C GLU A 380 12.37 32.54 -52.96
N ARG A 381 13.09 33.00 -51.90
CA ARG A 381 13.88 34.27 -51.97
C ARG A 381 14.98 34.39 -50.85
N TRP A 382 16.27 34.18 -51.21
CA TRP A 382 17.57 34.43 -50.47
C TRP A 382 17.81 33.71 -49.11
N ARG A 383 18.86 32.87 -48.95
CA ARG A 383 20.34 33.09 -48.88
C ARG A 383 20.85 33.72 -47.56
N GLY A 384 21.63 32.94 -46.78
CA GLY A 384 22.62 33.46 -45.80
C GLY A 384 23.91 33.95 -46.48
N PRO A 385 24.90 34.53 -45.75
CA PRO A 385 25.73 33.75 -44.80
C PRO A 385 26.34 34.48 -43.57
N ASP A 386 26.73 33.68 -42.56
CA ASP A 386 27.99 33.64 -41.76
C ASP A 386 28.78 34.88 -41.18
N LEU A 387 29.44 34.62 -40.02
CA LEU A 387 30.64 35.27 -39.39
C LEU A 387 30.67 36.75 -38.86
N ARG A 388 30.99 36.85 -37.54
CA ARG A 388 31.93 37.77 -36.81
C ARG A 388 31.65 39.29 -36.57
N ARG A 389 31.36 39.58 -35.27
CA ARG A 389 32.13 40.41 -34.28
C ARG A 389 32.10 41.98 -34.28
N CYS A 390 32.20 42.54 -33.05
CA CYS A 390 32.70 43.88 -32.62
C CYS A 390 31.78 45.12 -32.81
N TYR A 391 31.72 46.16 -31.94
CA TYR A 391 32.26 46.52 -30.59
C TYR A 391 31.07 47.12 -29.76
N THR A 392 30.83 46.90 -28.45
CA THR A 392 31.46 47.54 -27.24
C THR A 392 31.24 49.08 -27.20
N ILE A 393 31.01 49.83 -26.10
CA ILE A 393 31.48 49.75 -24.68
C ILE A 393 30.50 50.47 -23.70
N LYS A 394 30.24 49.94 -22.48
CA LYS A 394 30.43 50.63 -21.17
C LYS A 394 30.08 49.80 -19.91
N THR A 395 31.07 49.69 -19.02
CA THR A 395 31.01 49.19 -17.63
C THR A 395 30.76 50.33 -16.63
N ALA A 396 30.16 50.02 -15.49
CA ALA A 396 30.36 50.75 -14.24
C ALA A 396 30.17 49.82 -13.02
N LEU A 397 31.08 49.91 -12.06
CA LEU A 397 31.10 49.11 -10.81
C LEU A 397 30.37 49.83 -9.68
N SER A 398 29.80 49.09 -8.72
CA SER A 398 30.03 49.42 -7.31
C SER A 398 29.74 48.23 -6.37
N GLN A 399 30.78 47.77 -5.67
CA GLN A 399 30.62 47.10 -4.39
C GLN A 399 30.49 48.16 -3.29
N LYS A 400 29.68 47.90 -2.26
CA LYS A 400 29.95 48.34 -0.87
C LYS A 400 28.94 47.72 0.10
N ALA A 401 29.43 46.87 0.99
CA ALA A 401 28.79 46.60 2.27
C ALA A 401 29.73 47.18 3.35
N SER A 402 29.21 48.05 4.21
CA SER A 402 29.98 48.68 5.28
C SER A 402 29.48 48.24 6.64
N SER A 403 30.44 48.02 7.54
CA SER A 403 30.23 47.75 8.95
C SER A 403 29.63 48.96 9.68
N VAL A 404 28.74 48.68 10.64
CA VAL A 404 28.54 49.56 11.81
C VAL A 404 28.49 48.67 13.05
N ALA A 405 29.41 48.89 13.98
CA ALA A 405 29.38 48.32 15.31
C ALA A 405 28.91 49.39 16.30
N VAL A 406 28.07 49.02 17.26
CA VAL A 406 27.71 49.87 18.41
C VAL A 406 28.00 49.10 19.69
N LYS A 407 28.80 49.68 20.58
CA LYS A 407 29.05 49.20 21.94
C LYS A 407 28.19 50.01 22.92
N MET A 408 27.57 49.35 23.89
CA MET A 408 27.28 49.88 25.23
C MET A 408 27.12 48.70 26.19
N THR A 409 28.12 48.44 27.05
CA THR A 409 28.23 48.85 28.47
C THR A 409 27.43 47.97 29.45
N THR A 410 28.13 47.54 30.49
CA THR A 410 27.70 46.57 31.50
C THR A 410 26.82 47.16 32.59
N ALA A 411 25.76 46.44 32.96
CA ALA A 411 25.09 46.57 34.26
C ALA A 411 24.80 45.16 34.81
N ARG A 412 24.89 44.99 36.13
CA ARG A 412 24.90 43.67 36.79
C ARG A 412 23.50 43.16 37.06
N TYR A 413 23.23 41.90 36.73
CA TYR A 413 22.24 41.09 37.44
C TYR A 413 22.67 39.61 37.44
N ARG A 414 22.88 39.04 38.63
CA ARG A 414 22.80 37.57 38.85
C ARG A 414 21.42 37.32 39.47
N PRO A 415 20.80 36.18 39.14
CA PRO A 415 20.70 35.17 40.18
C PRO A 415 21.19 33.79 39.72
N THR A 416 21.61 33.02 40.70
CA THR A 416 22.15 31.66 40.61
C THR A 416 21.05 30.62 40.39
N TRP A 417 21.29 29.72 39.44
CA TRP A 417 20.93 28.31 39.54
C TRP A 417 21.81 27.53 38.54
N GLU A 418 22.48 26.50 39.02
CA GLU A 418 23.19 25.56 38.15
C GLU A 418 22.17 24.55 37.63
N LEU A 419 21.88 24.58 36.34
CA LEU A 419 21.28 23.44 35.66
C LEU A 419 22.41 22.46 35.33
N ALA A 420 22.50 21.37 36.10
CA ALA A 420 23.00 20.14 35.53
C ALA A 420 22.06 19.78 34.36
N VAL A 421 22.62 19.58 33.17
CA VAL A 421 21.86 19.05 32.04
C VAL A 421 21.66 17.57 32.31
N ASP A 422 20.41 17.14 32.49
CA ASP A 422 20.12 15.74 32.80
C ASP A 422 20.69 14.80 31.72
N PRO A 423 21.33 13.68 32.10
CA PRO A 423 21.95 12.77 31.15
C PRO A 423 20.89 12.12 30.27
N LEU A 424 20.93 12.45 28.97
CA LEU A 424 20.06 11.83 27.96
C LEU A 424 20.49 10.39 27.69
N VAL A 425 19.52 9.51 27.48
CA VAL A 425 19.73 8.09 27.16
C VAL A 425 19.17 7.80 25.77
N SER A 426 19.95 7.11 24.94
CA SER A 426 19.54 6.73 23.58
C SER A 426 18.61 5.52 23.60
N CYS A 427 17.49 5.61 22.89
CA CYS A 427 16.54 4.51 22.68
C CYS A 427 16.95 3.65 21.49
N LYS A 428 17.17 2.34 21.69
CA LYS A 428 17.58 1.42 20.62
C LYS A 428 16.56 1.19 19.49
N LEU A 429 15.30 1.58 19.67
CA LEU A 429 14.23 1.36 18.68
C LEU A 429 14.07 2.51 17.69
N CYS A 430 14.14 3.76 18.16
CA CYS A 430 14.01 4.96 17.31
C CYS A 430 15.32 5.74 17.17
N LEU A 431 16.39 5.31 17.85
CA LEU A 431 17.73 5.93 17.87
C LEU A 431 17.77 7.38 18.40
N GLY A 432 16.66 7.89 18.92
CA GLY A 432 16.59 9.21 19.57
C GLY A 432 17.12 9.20 21.01
N GLU A 433 17.55 10.37 21.48
CA GLU A 433 17.99 10.62 22.85
C GLU A 433 16.86 11.24 23.68
N PHE A 434 16.62 10.69 24.89
CA PHE A 434 15.51 11.11 25.75
C PHE A 434 15.96 11.26 27.20
N PRO A 435 15.33 12.15 27.99
CA PRO A 435 15.51 12.19 29.44
C PRO A 435 15.09 10.87 30.09
N LEU A 436 15.71 10.51 31.22
CA LEU A 436 15.41 9.29 31.98
C LEU A 436 13.92 9.12 32.31
N GLU A 437 13.19 10.22 32.55
CA GLU A 437 11.75 10.23 32.81
C GLU A 437 10.87 9.71 31.65
N GLN A 438 11.39 9.76 30.41
CA GLN A 438 10.71 9.30 29.20
C GLN A 438 11.19 7.91 28.76
N MET A 439 12.00 7.26 29.60
CA MET A 439 12.56 5.94 29.36
C MET A 439 11.89 4.91 30.26
N THR A 440 11.72 3.71 29.72
CA THR A 440 11.10 2.57 30.39
C THR A 440 12.03 1.37 30.30
N THR A 441 12.34 0.80 31.45
CA THR A 441 13.21 -0.36 31.60
C THR A 441 12.38 -1.61 31.77
N ILE A 442 12.58 -2.63 30.94
CA ILE A 442 11.91 -3.92 31.08
C ILE A 442 12.54 -4.67 32.26
N THR A 443 11.74 -5.03 33.26
CA THR A 443 12.22 -5.56 34.54
C THR A 443 13.05 -6.83 34.38
N GLN A 444 12.64 -7.76 33.50
CA GLN A 444 13.31 -9.06 33.34
C GLN A 444 14.71 -8.96 32.72
N CYS A 445 14.90 -8.10 31.71
CA CYS A 445 16.15 -8.01 30.96
C CYS A 445 16.99 -6.76 31.25
N GLN A 446 16.41 -5.74 31.89
CA GLN A 446 17.01 -4.41 32.12
C GLN A 446 17.34 -3.65 30.81
N CYS A 447 16.73 -4.04 29.69
CA CYS A 447 16.78 -3.27 28.45
C CYS A 447 15.92 -2.02 28.57
N VAL A 448 16.46 -0.87 28.14
CA VAL A 448 15.82 0.45 28.27
C VAL A 448 15.44 0.97 26.88
N PHE A 449 14.22 1.47 26.75
CA PHE A 449 13.68 2.09 25.54
C PHE A 449 12.85 3.31 25.92
N CYS A 450 12.59 4.24 25.00
CA CYS A 450 11.63 5.30 25.30
C CYS A 450 10.22 4.73 25.40
N THR A 451 9.42 5.26 26.33
CA THR A 451 8.08 4.73 26.68
C THR A 451 7.17 4.64 25.46
N LEU A 452 7.29 5.60 24.54
CA LEU A 452 6.51 5.64 23.30
C LEU A 452 6.78 4.44 22.38
N CYS A 453 8.05 4.10 22.14
CA CYS A 453 8.40 2.97 21.28
C CYS A 453 8.03 1.62 21.92
N LEU A 454 8.25 1.47 23.23
CA LEU A 454 7.88 0.25 23.93
C LEU A 454 6.35 0.05 23.94
N LYS A 455 5.58 1.11 24.17
CA LYS A 455 4.12 1.10 24.07
C LYS A 455 3.63 0.71 22.68
N GLN A 456 4.17 1.32 21.62
CA GLN A 456 3.79 1.00 20.23
C GLN A 456 4.07 -0.46 19.87
N TYR A 457 5.21 -0.99 20.31
CA TYR A 457 5.59 -2.40 20.14
C TYR A 457 4.61 -3.35 20.85
N VAL A 458 4.26 -3.06 22.10
CA VAL A 458 3.27 -3.83 22.89
C VAL A 458 1.89 -3.80 22.23
N GLU A 459 1.40 -2.62 21.82
CA GLU A 459 0.11 -2.48 21.15
C GLU A 459 0.06 -3.22 19.80
N LEU A 460 1.16 -3.23 19.04
CA LEU A 460 1.25 -3.93 17.76
C LEU A 460 1.09 -5.45 17.96
N LEU A 461 1.83 -6.04 18.89
CA LEU A 461 1.79 -7.49 19.12
C LEU A 461 0.42 -7.96 19.66
N ILE A 462 -0.24 -7.17 20.51
CA ILE A 462 -1.62 -7.43 20.97
C ILE A 462 -2.63 -7.27 19.81
N LYS A 463 -2.38 -6.36 18.85
CA LYS A 463 -3.21 -6.19 17.66
C LYS A 463 -3.10 -7.38 16.71
N GLU A 464 -1.88 -7.82 16.41
CA GLU A 464 -1.59 -8.94 15.51
C GLU A 464 -1.97 -10.31 16.09
N GLY A 465 -1.95 -10.47 17.43
CA GLY A 465 -2.42 -11.68 18.11
C GLY A 465 -1.53 -12.92 17.94
N LEU A 466 -0.29 -12.73 17.49
CA LEU A 466 0.66 -13.80 17.18
C LEU A 466 1.47 -14.29 18.40
N GLU A 467 1.55 -13.50 19.47
CA GLU A 467 2.33 -13.78 20.67
C GLU A 467 1.48 -13.60 21.95
N THR A 468 1.62 -14.51 22.92
CA THR A 468 0.95 -14.42 24.24
C THR A 468 1.88 -14.08 25.39
N ALA A 469 3.17 -13.94 25.12
CA ALA A 469 4.17 -13.46 26.06
C ALA A 469 5.07 -12.49 25.32
N ILE A 470 4.82 -11.19 25.51
CA ILE A 470 5.47 -10.13 24.73
C ILE A 470 6.97 -10.12 25.06
N SER A 471 7.80 -10.37 24.06
CA SER A 471 9.25 -10.49 24.23
C SER A 471 9.96 -9.13 24.27
N CYS A 472 11.22 -9.09 24.69
CA CYS A 472 12.03 -7.87 24.66
C CYS A 472 12.31 -7.43 23.21
N PRO A 473 12.10 -6.15 22.84
CA PRO A 473 12.33 -5.66 21.46
C PRO A 473 13.79 -5.74 20.97
N ASP A 474 14.77 -5.80 21.87
CA ASP A 474 16.19 -5.91 21.53
C ASP A 474 16.54 -7.36 21.14
N SER A 475 16.78 -7.59 19.85
CA SER A 475 17.14 -8.91 19.32
C SER A 475 18.49 -9.44 19.81
N ALA A 476 19.36 -8.56 20.35
CA ALA A 476 20.61 -8.91 21.01
C ALA A 476 20.47 -9.01 22.54
N CYS A 477 19.25 -8.94 23.09
CA CYS A 477 18.99 -9.02 24.52
C CYS A 477 19.54 -10.35 25.13
N PRO A 478 20.57 -10.28 25.99
CA PRO A 478 21.27 -11.48 26.47
C PRO A 478 20.40 -12.37 27.37
N LYS A 479 19.41 -11.77 28.04
CA LYS A 479 18.47 -12.47 28.94
C LYS A 479 17.18 -12.93 28.26
N ARG A 480 16.94 -12.55 26.99
CA ARG A 480 15.67 -12.76 26.25
C ARG A 480 14.41 -12.54 27.12
N GLY A 481 14.39 -11.45 27.89
CA GLY A 481 13.30 -11.20 28.84
C GLY A 481 11.96 -10.95 28.15
N HIS A 482 10.88 -11.17 28.89
CA HIS A 482 9.52 -10.82 28.50
C HIS A 482 9.00 -9.65 29.35
N LEU A 483 8.00 -8.93 28.84
CA LEU A 483 7.27 -7.94 29.62
C LEU A 483 6.26 -8.64 30.52
N LEU A 484 6.17 -8.19 31.76
CA LEU A 484 5.22 -8.68 32.76
C LEU A 484 3.82 -8.08 32.54
N GLU A 485 2.78 -8.75 33.06
CA GLU A 485 1.39 -8.34 32.89
C GLU A 485 1.12 -6.91 33.40
N ASN A 486 1.72 -6.54 34.54
CA ASN A 486 1.63 -5.19 35.11
C ASN A 486 2.39 -4.14 34.29
N GLU A 487 3.51 -4.50 33.65
CA GLU A 487 4.23 -3.61 32.73
C GLU A 487 3.37 -3.34 31.49
N ILE A 488 2.73 -4.37 30.94
CA ILE A 488 1.81 -4.26 29.79
C ILE A 488 0.58 -3.41 30.15
N GLU A 489 -0.05 -3.68 31.30
CA GLU A 489 -1.25 -2.96 31.78
C GLU A 489 -1.02 -1.46 31.98
N CYS A 490 0.19 -1.06 32.40
CA CYS A 490 0.56 0.36 32.50
C CYS A 490 0.81 1.04 31.14
N MET A 491 1.10 0.26 30.08
CA MET A 491 1.40 0.80 28.75
C MET A 491 0.16 0.89 27.85
N VAL A 492 -0.80 -0.04 27.95
CA VAL A 492 -1.95 -0.14 27.03
C VAL A 492 -3.27 0.33 27.65
N ALA A 493 -4.25 0.65 26.80
CA ALA A 493 -5.62 0.93 27.26
C ALA A 493 -6.32 -0.35 27.74
N THR A 494 -7.28 -0.22 28.67
CA THR A 494 -8.02 -1.33 29.28
C THR A 494 -8.64 -2.30 28.26
N GLU A 495 -9.14 -1.81 27.13
CA GLU A 495 -9.69 -2.63 26.04
C GLU A 495 -8.63 -3.52 25.38
N MET A 496 -7.42 -3.00 25.17
CA MET A 496 -6.30 -3.79 24.64
C MET A 496 -5.79 -4.79 25.69
N MET A 497 -5.81 -4.42 26.98
CA MET A 497 -5.50 -5.35 28.05
C MET A 497 -6.51 -6.51 28.12
N GLN A 498 -7.80 -6.22 27.97
CA GLN A 498 -8.85 -7.25 27.87
C GLN A 498 -8.64 -8.16 26.65
N LYS A 499 -8.26 -7.61 25.49
CA LYS A 499 -7.89 -8.42 24.31
C LYS A 499 -6.67 -9.30 24.59
N TYR A 500 -5.63 -8.79 25.24
CA TYR A 500 -4.44 -9.56 25.62
C TYR A 500 -4.78 -10.72 26.57
N LYS A 501 -5.53 -10.45 27.65
CA LYS A 501 -6.01 -11.50 28.59
C LYS A 501 -6.90 -12.53 27.89
N LYS A 502 -7.74 -12.12 26.94
CA LYS A 502 -8.55 -13.04 26.12
C LYS A 502 -7.68 -13.95 25.25
N LEU A 503 -6.69 -13.40 24.53
CA LEU A 503 -5.76 -14.18 23.71
C LEU A 503 -4.92 -15.16 24.54
N GLN A 504 -4.50 -14.74 25.74
CA GLN A 504 -3.80 -15.60 26.69
C GLN A 504 -4.70 -16.77 27.13
N PHE A 505 -5.93 -16.48 27.59
CA PHE A 505 -6.90 -17.50 27.98
C PHE A 505 -7.25 -18.46 26.83
N GLU A 506 -7.43 -17.94 25.61
CA GLU A 506 -7.67 -18.76 24.42
C GLU A 506 -6.53 -19.73 24.14
N ARG A 507 -5.27 -19.29 24.32
CA ARG A 507 -4.11 -20.17 24.20
C ARG A 507 -3.98 -21.16 25.35
N GLU A 508 -4.26 -20.76 26.59
CA GLU A 508 -4.27 -21.67 27.74
C GLU A 508 -5.28 -22.82 27.53
N VAL A 509 -6.48 -22.52 27.01
CA VAL A 509 -7.49 -23.53 26.66
C VAL A 509 -7.07 -24.41 25.47
N LEU A 510 -6.26 -23.90 24.53
CA LEU A 510 -5.71 -24.70 23.42
C LEU A 510 -4.50 -25.56 23.81
N LEU A 511 -3.78 -25.20 24.88
CA LEU A 511 -2.61 -25.92 25.37
C LEU A 511 -2.94 -26.93 26.48
N ASP A 512 -4.01 -26.73 27.23
CA ASP A 512 -4.49 -27.67 28.26
C ASP A 512 -5.21 -28.87 27.61
N PRO A 513 -4.65 -30.11 27.67
CA PRO A 513 -5.28 -31.29 27.07
C PRO A 513 -6.61 -31.67 27.72
N CYS A 514 -6.91 -31.13 28.91
CA CYS A 514 -8.14 -31.41 29.66
C CYS A 514 -9.24 -30.37 29.39
N ARG A 515 -9.07 -29.46 28.42
CA ARG A 515 -10.07 -28.44 28.04
C ARG A 515 -10.41 -28.48 26.56
N THR A 516 -11.63 -28.08 26.23
CA THR A 516 -12.06 -27.86 24.85
C THR A 516 -13.09 -26.74 24.77
N TRP A 517 -13.06 -25.98 23.68
CA TRP A 517 -14.17 -25.10 23.31
C TRP A 517 -15.42 -25.92 22.94
N CYS A 518 -16.59 -25.37 23.28
CA CYS A 518 -17.87 -25.82 22.75
C CYS A 518 -17.96 -25.47 21.24
N PRO A 519 -18.38 -26.40 20.36
CA PRO A 519 -18.51 -26.15 18.92
C PRO A 519 -19.70 -25.26 18.55
N SER A 520 -20.59 -24.94 19.49
CA SER A 520 -21.69 -24.00 19.25
C SER A 520 -21.15 -22.57 19.09
N SER A 521 -21.37 -22.00 17.91
CA SER A 521 -20.92 -20.65 17.51
C SER A 521 -21.43 -19.51 18.40
N THR A 522 -22.53 -19.74 19.13
CA THR A 522 -23.16 -18.76 20.03
C THR A 522 -22.81 -18.99 21.51
N CYS A 523 -22.17 -20.11 21.86
CA CYS A 523 -21.97 -20.51 23.25
C CYS A 523 -20.63 -20.00 23.84
N GLN A 524 -19.53 -20.16 23.10
CA GLN A 524 -18.16 -19.82 23.54
C GLN A 524 -17.78 -20.35 24.95
N ALA A 525 -18.42 -21.41 25.43
CA ALA A 525 -18.06 -22.03 26.71
C ALA A 525 -16.84 -22.95 26.57
N VAL A 526 -16.01 -22.99 27.62
CA VAL A 526 -14.94 -23.99 27.78
C VAL A 526 -15.50 -25.17 28.57
N CYS A 527 -15.42 -26.36 27.99
CA CYS A 527 -15.79 -27.62 28.61
C CYS A 527 -14.55 -28.35 29.14
N GLN A 528 -14.67 -28.99 30.31
CA GLN A 528 -13.65 -29.91 30.81
C GLN A 528 -13.79 -31.30 30.15
N LEU A 529 -12.65 -31.92 29.91
CA LEU A 529 -12.50 -33.33 29.55
C LEU A 529 -12.10 -34.11 30.80
N LYS A 530 -12.35 -35.42 30.82
CA LYS A 530 -11.84 -36.28 31.89
C LYS A 530 -10.39 -36.64 31.58
N GLU A 531 -9.52 -36.51 32.59
CA GLU A 531 -8.18 -37.11 32.52
C GLU A 531 -8.33 -38.60 32.19
N ALA A 532 -7.60 -39.05 31.17
CA ALA A 532 -7.54 -40.42 30.73
C ALA A 532 -6.09 -40.78 30.44
N ASP A 533 -5.66 -41.99 30.83
CA ASP A 533 -4.28 -42.48 30.71
C ASP A 533 -3.78 -42.62 29.25
N SER A 534 -4.56 -42.17 28.26
CA SER A 534 -4.22 -42.19 26.84
C SER A 534 -4.93 -41.05 26.09
N PRO A 535 -4.23 -40.01 25.61
CA PRO A 535 -4.83 -38.78 25.07
C PRO A 535 -5.45 -38.90 23.66
N ALA A 536 -5.75 -40.11 23.19
CA ALA A 536 -6.16 -40.39 21.81
C ALA A 536 -7.60 -40.94 21.65
N LEU A 537 -8.30 -41.25 22.75
CA LEU A 537 -9.64 -41.81 22.71
C LEU A 537 -10.72 -40.70 22.70
N PRO A 538 -11.72 -40.75 21.80
CA PRO A 538 -12.80 -39.77 21.77
C PRO A 538 -13.69 -39.89 23.01
N GLN A 539 -13.98 -38.75 23.66
CA GLN A 539 -14.83 -38.65 24.85
C GLN A 539 -16.12 -37.89 24.54
N LEU A 540 -17.21 -38.24 25.23
CA LEU A 540 -18.44 -37.44 25.26
C LEU A 540 -18.20 -36.19 26.09
N VAL A 541 -18.48 -35.03 25.49
CA VAL A 541 -18.43 -33.73 26.15
C VAL A 541 -19.83 -33.12 26.12
N GLN A 542 -20.40 -32.86 27.30
CA GLN A 542 -21.63 -32.11 27.43
C GLN A 542 -21.30 -30.67 27.87
N CYS A 543 -21.78 -29.68 27.12
CA CYS A 543 -21.56 -28.28 27.46
C CYS A 543 -22.44 -27.86 28.64
N ALA A 544 -21.85 -27.42 29.75
CA ALA A 544 -22.59 -26.94 30.92
C ALA A 544 -23.44 -25.68 30.68
N VAL A 545 -23.18 -24.92 29.61
CA VAL A 545 -23.88 -23.66 29.29
C VAL A 545 -25.05 -23.86 28.32
N CYS A 546 -24.85 -24.60 27.23
CA CYS A 546 -25.88 -24.81 26.19
C CYS A 546 -26.38 -26.26 26.06
N ALA A 547 -26.00 -27.15 26.99
CA ALA A 547 -26.32 -28.58 27.02
C ALA A 547 -25.91 -29.41 25.79
N LEU A 548 -25.21 -28.83 24.81
CA LEU A 548 -24.79 -29.51 23.59
C LEU A 548 -23.81 -30.67 23.89
N GLU A 549 -24.12 -31.84 23.35
CA GLU A 549 -23.32 -33.06 23.45
C GLU A 549 -22.49 -33.28 22.18
N PHE A 550 -21.16 -33.31 22.33
CA PHE A 550 -20.22 -33.42 21.20
C PHE A 550 -19.02 -34.30 21.53
N CYS A 551 -18.35 -34.78 20.48
CA CYS A 551 -17.13 -35.56 20.56
C CYS A 551 -15.91 -34.66 20.81
N SER A 552 -15.09 -35.01 21.81
CA SER A 552 -13.87 -34.25 22.16
C SER A 552 -12.89 -34.12 21.00
N THR A 553 -12.81 -35.11 20.11
CA THR A 553 -11.84 -35.15 18.99
C THR A 553 -12.35 -34.44 17.75
N CYS A 554 -13.47 -34.88 17.17
CA CYS A 554 -13.97 -34.37 15.88
C CYS A 554 -14.91 -33.16 15.99
N LYS A 555 -15.33 -32.78 17.20
CA LYS A 555 -16.28 -31.69 17.52
C LYS A 555 -17.70 -31.83 16.92
N ALA A 556 -18.00 -32.93 16.21
CA ALA A 556 -19.36 -33.28 15.80
C ALA A 556 -20.17 -33.85 16.97
N ASN A 557 -21.47 -34.11 16.73
CA ASN A 557 -22.35 -34.81 17.69
C ASN A 557 -21.71 -36.11 18.19
N TRP A 558 -21.99 -36.49 19.45
CA TRP A 558 -21.39 -37.67 20.05
C TRP A 558 -21.75 -38.97 19.31
N HIS A 559 -20.72 -39.81 19.05
CA HIS A 559 -20.83 -41.05 18.28
C HIS A 559 -20.19 -42.25 19.03
N PRO A 560 -20.94 -42.92 19.93
CA PRO A 560 -20.38 -43.99 20.75
C PRO A 560 -19.96 -45.21 19.90
N GLY A 561 -18.77 -45.74 20.17
CA GLY A 561 -18.26 -46.96 19.53
C GLY A 561 -17.82 -46.83 18.07
N GLN A 562 -17.93 -45.64 17.47
CA GLN A 562 -17.48 -45.36 16.11
C GLN A 562 -16.15 -44.59 16.13
N ALA A 563 -15.20 -44.99 15.30
CA ALA A 563 -14.02 -44.18 15.02
C ALA A 563 -14.47 -42.82 14.45
N CYS A 564 -13.78 -41.74 14.80
CA CYS A 564 -14.02 -40.45 14.17
C CYS A 564 -13.79 -40.62 12.66
N GLN A 565 -14.84 -40.47 11.84
CA GLN A 565 -14.64 -40.41 10.39
C GLN A 565 -13.70 -39.25 10.07
N GLU A 566 -12.75 -39.47 9.16
CA GLU A 566 -11.88 -38.42 8.60
C GLU A 566 -12.66 -37.48 7.66
N ASN A 567 -13.72 -36.87 8.20
CA ASN A 567 -14.17 -35.60 7.71
C ASN A 567 -13.13 -34.58 8.16
N ASN A 568 -12.13 -34.33 7.30
CA ASN A 568 -11.47 -33.04 7.23
C ASN A 568 -12.56 -32.01 6.89
N VAL A 569 -13.33 -31.59 7.89
CA VAL A 569 -14.20 -30.42 7.80
C VAL A 569 -13.25 -29.24 7.62
N PRO A 570 -13.20 -28.61 6.44
CA PRO A 570 -12.49 -27.34 6.35
C PRO A 570 -13.31 -26.35 7.18
N ILE A 571 -12.65 -25.49 7.96
CA ILE A 571 -13.32 -24.39 8.66
C ILE A 571 -13.62 -23.27 7.66
N THR A 572 -14.40 -23.63 6.63
CA THR A 572 -14.93 -22.80 5.54
C THR A 572 -16.35 -23.26 5.21
N SER A 573 -17.18 -23.43 6.24
CA SER A 573 -18.58 -23.86 6.14
C SER A 573 -19.53 -22.92 6.89
N PHE A 574 -19.36 -21.61 6.64
CA PHE A 574 -20.47 -20.67 6.76
C PHE A 574 -21.09 -20.45 5.37
N LEU A 575 -22.37 -20.84 5.26
CA LEU A 575 -23.30 -20.76 4.12
C LEU A 575 -23.40 -22.01 3.20
N PRO A 576 -24.61 -22.33 2.65
CA PRO A 576 -24.94 -23.66 2.13
C PRO A 576 -25.22 -23.72 0.61
N GLY A 577 -24.96 -24.86 -0.02
CA GLY A 577 -25.42 -25.14 -1.40
C GLY A 577 -24.78 -26.35 -2.10
N GLU A 578 -25.59 -27.39 -2.31
CA GLU A 578 -25.55 -28.39 -3.40
C GLU A 578 -24.29 -29.27 -3.64
N ASN A 579 -24.34 -30.47 -3.04
CA ASN A 579 -24.09 -31.80 -3.59
C ASN A 579 -23.17 -32.03 -4.83
N SER A 580 -22.18 -32.88 -4.57
CA SER A 580 -21.86 -34.13 -5.28
C SER A 580 -20.80 -34.17 -6.42
N SER A 581 -19.61 -34.61 -6.00
CA SER A 581 -18.92 -35.82 -6.51
C SER A 581 -17.82 -35.69 -7.59
N PHE A 582 -16.94 -36.71 -7.55
CA PHE A 582 -15.92 -37.14 -8.52
C PHE A 582 -14.45 -36.60 -8.43
N TYR A 583 -13.62 -37.43 -7.76
CA TYR A 583 -12.18 -37.73 -7.95
C TYR A 583 -11.07 -36.70 -7.62
N LYS A 584 -10.46 -36.94 -6.45
CA LYS A 584 -9.00 -37.06 -6.19
C LYS A 584 -8.06 -36.48 -7.27
N ASN A 585 -7.49 -35.30 -7.01
CA ASN A 585 -6.13 -34.88 -7.42
C ASN A 585 -5.68 -33.51 -6.84
N GLU A 586 -6.55 -32.75 -6.16
CA GLU A 586 -6.32 -31.32 -5.83
C GLU A 586 -5.60 -31.02 -4.49
N GLU A 587 -4.91 -31.97 -3.85
CA GLU A 587 -4.24 -31.73 -2.55
C GLU A 587 -2.84 -31.08 -2.68
N ASP A 588 -2.20 -31.16 -3.84
CA ASP A 588 -0.81 -30.69 -4.02
C ASP A 588 -0.71 -29.14 -4.07
N ASP A 589 -1.76 -28.49 -4.59
CA ASP A 589 -1.88 -27.02 -4.79
C ASP A 589 -2.87 -26.33 -3.82
N ALA A 590 -3.34 -27.01 -2.77
CA ALA A 590 -4.14 -26.38 -1.72
C ALA A 590 -3.38 -25.17 -1.13
N PRO A 591 -3.99 -23.96 -1.02
CA PRO A 591 -3.27 -22.71 -0.67
C PRO A 591 -2.83 -22.63 0.79
N ILE A 592 -3.40 -23.47 1.67
CA ILE A 592 -3.13 -23.50 3.11
C ILE A 592 -2.80 -24.93 3.55
N LYS A 593 -1.66 -25.13 4.22
CA LYS A 593 -1.23 -26.41 4.81
C LYS A 593 -0.79 -26.22 6.27
N ARG A 594 -0.68 -27.29 7.05
CA ARG A 594 -0.17 -27.23 8.44
C ARG A 594 1.34 -27.40 8.47
N CYS A 595 2.03 -26.63 9.31
CA CYS A 595 3.46 -26.80 9.59
C CYS A 595 3.77 -28.24 10.06
N PRO A 596 4.73 -28.97 9.47
CA PRO A 596 5.03 -30.33 9.92
C PRO A 596 5.51 -30.39 11.38
N LYS A 597 6.22 -29.37 11.87
CA LYS A 597 6.79 -29.31 13.23
C LYS A 597 5.79 -28.82 14.29
N CYS A 598 5.15 -27.66 14.10
CA CYS A 598 4.27 -27.04 15.13
C CYS A 598 2.77 -27.08 14.81
N LYS A 599 2.35 -27.71 13.70
CA LYS A 599 0.97 -27.90 13.24
C LYS A 599 0.12 -26.64 13.00
N VAL A 600 0.63 -25.45 13.28
CA VAL A 600 0.04 -24.14 12.91
C VAL A 600 -0.18 -24.08 11.40
N TYR A 601 -1.32 -23.50 10.99
CA TYR A 601 -1.66 -23.29 9.58
C TYR A 601 -0.74 -22.24 8.94
N ILE A 602 -0.34 -22.51 7.70
CA ILE A 602 0.54 -21.68 6.88
C ILE A 602 -0.10 -21.57 5.51
N GLU A 603 -0.30 -20.33 5.06
CA GLU A 603 -0.70 -20.00 3.69
C GLU A 603 0.56 -19.83 2.82
N ARG A 604 0.48 -20.22 1.54
CA ARG A 604 1.57 -20.06 0.58
C ARG A 604 1.38 -18.80 -0.26
N ASP A 605 2.21 -17.81 0.01
CA ASP A 605 2.45 -16.68 -0.90
C ASP A 605 3.02 -17.22 -2.23
N GLU A 606 2.54 -16.71 -3.37
CA GLU A 606 2.92 -17.22 -4.71
C GLU A 606 4.45 -17.14 -4.96
N GLY A 607 5.00 -18.18 -5.61
CA GLY A 607 6.32 -18.12 -6.24
C GLY A 607 7.40 -19.07 -5.68
N CYS A 608 7.45 -19.35 -4.38
CA CYS A 608 8.43 -20.28 -3.80
C CYS A 608 7.77 -21.52 -3.18
N ALA A 609 8.45 -22.66 -3.20
CA ALA A 609 8.01 -23.91 -2.56
C ALA A 609 8.79 -24.26 -1.28
N GLN A 610 9.87 -23.55 -0.97
CA GLN A 610 10.51 -23.59 0.34
C GLN A 610 9.72 -22.65 1.26
N MET A 611 9.14 -23.20 2.33
CA MET A 611 8.39 -22.44 3.31
C MET A 611 9.17 -22.35 4.62
N MET A 612 9.06 -21.21 5.31
CA MET A 612 9.56 -21.05 6.69
C MET A 612 8.39 -20.73 7.61
N CYS A 613 8.19 -21.55 8.63
CA CYS A 613 7.10 -21.34 9.58
C CYS A 613 7.33 -20.04 10.39
N LYS A 614 6.43 -19.06 10.27
CA LYS A 614 6.53 -17.79 11.01
C LYS A 614 6.57 -17.99 12.54
N ASN A 615 5.88 -19.01 13.06
CA ASN A 615 5.85 -19.38 14.48
C ASN A 615 7.13 -20.09 14.97
N CYS A 616 7.47 -21.28 14.42
CA CYS A 616 8.59 -22.10 14.93
C CYS A 616 9.91 -22.01 14.13
N LYS A 617 9.96 -21.12 13.13
CA LYS A 617 11.10 -20.87 12.20
C LYS A 617 11.61 -22.07 11.39
N HIS A 618 10.95 -23.22 11.49
CA HIS A 618 11.25 -24.42 10.72
C HIS A 618 11.08 -24.19 9.21
N ALA A 619 12.11 -24.50 8.44
CA ALA A 619 12.10 -24.54 7.00
C ALA A 619 11.66 -25.93 6.50
N PHE A 620 10.74 -25.98 5.53
CA PHE A 620 10.20 -27.23 4.98
C PHE A 620 9.71 -27.06 3.54
N CYS A 621 9.61 -28.16 2.80
CA CYS A 621 9.08 -28.16 1.43
C CYS A 621 7.54 -28.17 1.42
N TRP A 622 6.89 -27.29 0.64
CA TRP A 622 5.42 -27.20 0.56
C TRP A 622 4.73 -28.48 0.04
N TYR A 623 5.41 -29.21 -0.85
CA TYR A 623 4.81 -30.35 -1.54
C TYR A 623 4.88 -31.62 -0.67
N CYS A 624 6.06 -32.00 -0.19
CA CYS A 624 6.25 -33.22 0.61
C CYS A 624 6.28 -33.01 2.13
N LEU A 625 6.28 -31.76 2.62
CA LEU A 625 6.39 -31.39 4.04
C LEU A 625 7.68 -31.88 4.74
N GLU A 626 8.71 -32.24 3.96
CA GLU A 626 10.03 -32.63 4.47
C GLU A 626 10.82 -31.42 4.99
N SER A 627 11.63 -31.65 6.03
CA SER A 627 12.49 -30.63 6.64
C SER A 627 13.56 -30.14 5.65
N LEU A 628 13.74 -28.82 5.60
CA LEU A 628 14.82 -28.15 4.86
C LEU A 628 15.73 -27.33 5.79
N ASP A 629 15.64 -27.54 7.11
CA ASP A 629 16.45 -26.82 8.13
C ASP A 629 17.97 -26.93 7.85
N ASP A 630 18.43 -28.07 7.31
CA ASP A 630 19.85 -28.35 6.98
C ASP A 630 20.18 -28.27 5.47
N ASP A 631 19.20 -28.07 4.58
CA ASP A 631 19.40 -28.03 3.12
C ASP A 631 19.62 -26.60 2.59
N PHE A 632 20.66 -25.94 3.11
CA PHE A 632 21.04 -24.57 2.73
C PHE A 632 21.34 -24.38 1.23
N LEU A 633 21.60 -25.48 0.51
CA LEU A 633 21.90 -25.49 -0.92
C LEU A 633 20.69 -25.88 -1.78
N LEU A 634 19.52 -26.17 -1.21
CA LEU A 634 18.28 -26.54 -1.91
C LEU A 634 18.43 -27.78 -2.80
N ILE A 635 19.25 -28.74 -2.37
CA ILE A 635 19.55 -30.00 -3.06
C ILE A 635 18.30 -30.89 -3.17
N HIS A 636 17.35 -30.76 -2.23
CA HIS A 636 16.05 -31.41 -2.26
C HIS A 636 15.30 -31.21 -3.59
N TYR A 637 15.48 -30.07 -4.26
CA TYR A 637 14.81 -29.76 -5.53
C TYR A 637 15.58 -30.21 -6.79
N ASP A 638 16.77 -30.81 -6.64
CA ASP A 638 17.55 -31.36 -7.77
C ASP A 638 17.19 -32.81 -8.12
N LYS A 639 16.57 -33.55 -7.18
CA LYS A 639 16.28 -35.00 -7.26
C LYS A 639 14.89 -35.32 -6.67
N GLY A 640 14.42 -36.55 -6.85
CA GLY A 640 13.18 -37.03 -6.21
C GLY A 640 11.88 -36.41 -6.75
N PRO A 641 10.75 -36.59 -6.04
CA PRO A 641 9.42 -36.17 -6.50
C PRO A 641 9.19 -34.64 -6.50
N CYS A 642 10.02 -33.89 -5.79
CA CYS A 642 9.97 -32.42 -5.71
C CYS A 642 10.90 -31.73 -6.73
N ARG A 643 11.54 -32.50 -7.62
CA ARG A 643 12.51 -31.99 -8.59
C ARG A 643 11.93 -30.88 -9.46
N ASN A 644 12.66 -29.77 -9.59
CA ASN A 644 12.26 -28.53 -10.28
C ASN A 644 11.00 -27.82 -9.71
N LYS A 645 10.39 -28.28 -8.60
CA LYS A 645 9.18 -27.64 -8.02
C LYS A 645 9.46 -26.39 -7.17
N LEU A 646 10.71 -25.91 -7.05
CA LEU A 646 11.08 -24.78 -6.18
C LEU A 646 10.39 -23.45 -6.55
N GLY A 647 10.17 -23.20 -7.85
CA GLY A 647 9.57 -21.96 -8.38
C GLY A 647 10.56 -20.86 -8.79
N HIS A 648 11.83 -20.96 -8.39
CA HIS A 648 12.91 -20.07 -8.87
C HIS A 648 13.54 -20.55 -10.19
N SER A 649 14.08 -19.60 -10.96
CA SER A 649 14.87 -19.93 -12.16
C SER A 649 16.17 -20.66 -11.79
N ARG A 650 16.62 -21.60 -12.63
CA ARG A 650 17.86 -22.36 -12.39
C ARG A 650 19.09 -21.46 -12.26
N ALA A 651 19.10 -20.32 -12.96
CA ALA A 651 20.15 -19.30 -12.83
C ALA A 651 20.19 -18.67 -11.43
N SER A 652 19.02 -18.36 -10.84
CA SER A 652 18.93 -17.83 -9.48
C SER A 652 19.45 -18.82 -8.43
N VAL A 653 19.08 -20.10 -8.54
CA VAL A 653 19.57 -21.15 -7.62
C VAL A 653 21.08 -21.34 -7.72
N ILE A 654 21.64 -21.34 -8.94
CA ILE A 654 23.09 -21.43 -9.15
C ILE A 654 23.79 -20.19 -8.57
N TRP A 655 23.27 -18.98 -8.82
CA TRP A 655 23.82 -17.73 -8.27
C TRP A 655 23.86 -17.74 -6.74
N HIS A 656 22.77 -18.15 -6.09
CA HIS A 656 22.71 -18.29 -4.63
C HIS A 656 23.75 -19.28 -4.11
N ARG A 657 23.91 -20.45 -4.75
CA ARG A 657 24.94 -21.44 -4.38
C ARG A 657 26.35 -20.86 -4.50
N THR A 658 26.66 -20.16 -5.59
CA THR A 658 27.96 -19.49 -5.78
C THR A 658 28.20 -18.39 -4.74
N GLN A 659 27.17 -17.61 -4.39
CA GLN A 659 27.25 -16.58 -3.35
C GLN A 659 27.53 -17.18 -1.96
N VAL A 660 26.81 -18.23 -1.56
CA VAL A 660 27.01 -18.91 -0.26
C VAL A 660 28.41 -19.51 -0.17
N VAL A 661 28.87 -20.22 -1.20
CA VAL A 661 30.23 -20.77 -1.26
C VAL A 661 31.29 -19.65 -1.22
N GLY A 662 31.06 -18.54 -1.92
CA GLY A 662 31.93 -17.36 -1.90
C GLY A 662 32.02 -16.70 -0.52
N ILE A 663 30.92 -16.63 0.21
CA ILE A 663 30.87 -16.11 1.59
C ILE A 663 31.71 -17.01 2.53
N PHE A 664 31.49 -18.33 2.50
CA PHE A 664 32.26 -19.25 3.35
C PHE A 664 33.75 -19.26 3.00
N ALA A 665 34.11 -19.24 1.70
CA ALA A 665 35.49 -19.12 1.27
C ALA A 665 36.13 -17.78 1.69
N GLY A 666 35.38 -16.68 1.60
CA GLY A 666 35.80 -15.35 2.05
C GLY A 666 36.05 -15.27 3.56
N PHE A 667 35.13 -15.79 4.38
CA PHE A 667 35.32 -15.90 5.82
C PHE A 667 36.49 -16.82 6.19
N GLY A 668 36.64 -17.95 5.50
CA GLY A 668 37.78 -18.86 5.70
C GLY A 668 39.12 -18.18 5.41
N LEU A 669 39.23 -17.48 4.28
CA LEU A 669 40.42 -16.71 3.92
C LEU A 669 40.70 -15.57 4.92
N LEU A 670 39.65 -14.85 5.35
CA LEU A 670 39.78 -13.77 6.33
C LEU A 670 40.25 -14.27 7.69
N LEU A 671 39.74 -15.42 8.17
CA LEU A 671 40.23 -16.06 9.39
C LEU A 671 41.68 -16.54 9.25
N LEU A 672 42.06 -17.08 8.09
CA LEU A 672 43.43 -17.55 7.82
C LEU A 672 44.42 -16.38 7.79
N VAL A 673 44.04 -15.24 7.20
CA VAL A 673 44.84 -13.99 7.20
C VAL A 673 44.86 -13.32 8.58
N ALA A 674 43.77 -13.36 9.35
CA ALA A 674 43.69 -12.76 10.68
C ALA A 674 44.40 -13.59 11.77
N SER A 675 44.48 -14.91 11.62
CA SER A 675 45.03 -15.85 12.60
C SER A 675 46.44 -15.46 13.11
N PRO A 676 47.43 -15.13 12.25
CA PRO A 676 48.75 -14.68 12.71
C PRO A 676 48.71 -13.42 13.58
N PHE A 677 47.84 -12.45 13.24
CA PHE A 677 47.70 -11.21 14.00
C PHE A 677 47.00 -11.44 15.35
N LEU A 678 46.01 -12.33 15.39
CA LEU A 678 45.34 -12.73 16.63
C LEU A 678 46.31 -13.46 17.56
N LEU A 679 47.13 -14.37 17.03
CA LEU A 679 48.18 -15.06 17.79
C LEU A 679 49.25 -14.09 18.33
N LEU A 680 49.66 -13.08 17.54
CA LEU A 680 50.59 -12.03 17.98
C LEU A 680 49.98 -11.05 19.01
N ALA A 681 48.67 -10.79 18.94
CA ALA A 681 47.96 -9.95 19.91
C ALA A 681 47.65 -10.67 21.23
N THR A 682 47.57 -12.01 21.22
CA THR A 682 47.18 -12.81 22.39
C THR A 682 48.09 -12.60 23.62
N PRO A 683 49.44 -12.57 23.51
CA PRO A 683 50.32 -12.25 24.63
C PRO A 683 50.09 -10.84 25.20
N ILE A 684 49.79 -9.86 24.34
CA ILE A 684 49.56 -8.46 24.74
C ILE A 684 48.27 -8.38 25.56
N VAL A 685 47.18 -8.96 25.07
CA VAL A 685 45.87 -8.98 25.75
C VAL A 685 45.94 -9.72 27.09
N LEU A 686 46.68 -10.84 27.15
CA LEU A 686 46.88 -11.58 28.40
C LEU A 686 47.75 -10.79 29.40
N CYS A 687 48.83 -10.14 28.95
CA CYS A 687 49.67 -9.30 29.82
C CYS A 687 48.92 -8.07 30.36
N CYS A 688 48.00 -7.49 29.59
CA CYS A 688 47.14 -6.40 30.06
C CYS A 688 46.22 -6.84 31.22
N LYS A 689 45.72 -8.08 31.23
CA LYS A 689 44.94 -8.61 32.38
C LYS A 689 45.79 -8.83 33.63
N CYS A 690 47.05 -9.23 33.49
CA CYS A 690 47.95 -9.46 34.63
C CYS A 690 48.43 -8.17 35.32
N LYS A 691 48.29 -6.99 34.70
CA LYS A 691 48.71 -5.71 35.29
C LYS A 691 47.71 -5.09 36.27
N CYS A 692 46.45 -5.52 36.31
CA CYS A 692 45.42 -4.94 37.19
C CYS A 692 45.39 -5.53 38.62
N SER A 693 46.42 -6.27 39.06
CA SER A 693 46.47 -6.91 40.38
C SER A 693 47.64 -6.47 41.28
N LYS A 694 48.23 -5.31 40.97
CA LYS A 694 49.15 -4.54 41.84
C LYS A 694 48.91 -3.05 41.56
N GLY A 695 48.46 -2.22 42.49
CA GLY A 695 48.08 -2.44 43.88
C GLY A 695 48.26 -1.13 44.65
N ASP A 696 47.36 -0.80 45.55
CA ASP A 696 47.45 0.38 46.42
C ASP A 696 47.04 -0.03 47.85
N ASP A 697 48.05 -0.32 48.69
CA ASP A 697 47.93 -0.27 50.14
C ASP A 697 48.51 1.09 50.59
N ASP A 698 47.67 1.96 51.15
CA ASP A 698 48.06 3.32 51.60
C ASP A 698 49.03 3.28 52.79
N PRO A 699 50.06 4.15 52.83
CA PRO A 699 50.91 4.35 53.99
C PRO A 699 50.46 5.54 54.87
N LEU A 700 50.38 5.31 56.19
CA LEU A 700 50.32 6.33 57.24
C LEU A 700 51.05 5.79 58.49
N PRO A 701 51.66 6.64 59.34
CA PRO A 701 52.60 7.70 59.01
C PRO A 701 53.88 7.64 59.87
N THR A 702 54.99 8.24 59.44
CA THR A 702 55.95 8.96 60.32
C THR A 702 56.93 9.79 59.51
#